data_AF-A0AAV2MP17-F1
#
_entry.id   AF-A0AAV2MP17-F1
#
_cell.length_a   1.000
_cell.length_b   1.000
_cell.length_c   1.000
_cell.angle_alpha   90.00
_cell.angle_beta   90.00
_cell.angle_gamma   90.00
#
_symmetry.space_group_name_H-M   'P 1'
#
loop_
_entity.id
_entity.type
_entity.pdbx_description
1 polymer ?
#
loop_
_entity_poly.entity_id
_entity_poly.type
_entity_poly.pdbx_seq_one_letter_code
_entity_poly.pdbx_strand_id
1 'polypeptide(L)'
;MIAVELRYRCAEGGASAEGEESVQRGRSQCRGGGASAEGEESGRLEELEEDLEAERSMRAKVEKQRAELSRELDELTERLEEAGGLSVSQMELNKRREAELVRSRRELEESTVQSEAILSAVRKRHAEALSELSEQYGALQRTRTRLEKDKLNLRDELEETAASLDTLHKAKLLSDSQLKKMEEQLSEANRRGDDLQRALSEFTAVKNRLTADNADMMRRMDEAEGRANQTSRNNSLVQSQLEELRKQLDEEVKNKASLCSSLAQARQQSAHVKEQLEEEQESRQELQRLVSKLNTELSLWRSRQEADALQHTEELQEARKKLAVRLQEAEEAVEATQAKCSSLEKTKQRLQAELDELCAELDKANGCGQVLDKKQRLLEKQLSDYRHKCDELLAEVDSCQKESRQHAAELFKLKSSYEESLEQLEALRKENKARQEEIVDLTEQLSDGGKSVHELHKAKKKMEMEKEELQASLEEAEVALEAEESKVLRVQLELSQTKADLERRLQEKDDEMESARKGHQRALESLQAALDVELKGRVEAQRLKKKLETELSDLELQTTLLTSTNTELSKANKRAQQSAKELQAQLEEEVRAHEQQQEEQAALERRVTVLLSEAEEMRSSLDCSERARRTLESQVHEANEKNSHLSTQLQSALSGRRKLEVDMQALQQEHDEVQAELRGAVEKAKKAQAELSRVSQELCVEQEHCLHVDRLKKSAEAQLKDLSVRLEQAEQSTLKGGRKLTHKLETKIKELEVELEAEQARHSETVKSLRKNERRLKELLFQSEEEHKHQARLQELVDRLQSKMKTYKRQVEEAEEQANMNLSKYRKMVHELDNAEERADLAESTLTKIRSKRRGSFSKGYSSGYSTPYPGLMRSNSSVCSEGPGEKSLPDDSESISSLIPAYLNSLQKLMID
;
A
#
# COMPACT_ATOMS: atom_id res chain seq x y z
N MET A 1 -85.70 10.55 -50.59
CA MET A 1 -85.43 9.43 -51.52
C MET A 1 -86.75 8.67 -51.69
N ILE A 2 -87.33 8.59 -52.90
CA ILE A 2 -87.29 7.40 -53.79
C ILE A 2 -88.09 6.22 -53.17
N ALA A 3 -89.15 5.65 -53.77
CA ALA A 3 -90.01 5.96 -54.93
C ALA A 3 -91.33 5.13 -54.78
N VAL A 4 -92.34 5.04 -55.66
CA VAL A 4 -92.65 5.50 -57.05
C VAL A 4 -94.21 5.55 -57.13
N GLU A 5 -94.87 6.59 -57.67
CA GLU A 5 -95.40 6.72 -59.06
C GLU A 5 -96.45 5.64 -59.46
N LEU A 6 -97.64 5.98 -60.00
CA LEU A 6 -98.02 6.07 -61.44
C LEU A 6 -99.59 6.17 -61.51
N ARG A 7 -100.31 6.80 -62.47
CA ARG A 7 -100.04 7.81 -63.54
C ARG A 7 -101.35 8.35 -64.17
N TYR A 8 -101.43 9.66 -64.49
CA TYR A 8 -102.05 10.32 -65.69
C TYR A 8 -103.57 10.11 -66.02
N ARG A 9 -104.30 10.90 -66.84
CA ARG A 9 -104.26 12.26 -67.48
C ARG A 9 -105.73 12.61 -67.86
N CYS A 10 -106.27 13.83 -67.66
CA CYS A 10 -106.25 15.04 -68.51
C CYS A 10 -106.98 14.99 -69.87
N ALA A 11 -107.67 16.11 -70.20
CA ALA A 11 -108.46 16.50 -71.41
C ALA A 11 -109.98 16.23 -71.37
N GLU A 12 -110.89 16.99 -72.01
CA GLU A 12 -111.11 18.44 -72.29
C GLU A 12 -112.21 18.58 -73.39
N GLY A 13 -113.17 19.53 -73.24
CA GLY A 13 -114.17 19.91 -74.27
C GLY A 13 -115.38 18.96 -74.49
N GLY A 14 -116.57 19.41 -74.97
CA GLY A 14 -117.08 20.79 -75.11
C GLY A 14 -118.12 21.02 -76.23
N ALA A 15 -119.44 21.01 -75.92
CA ALA A 15 -120.59 21.56 -76.69
C ALA A 15 -121.89 21.44 -75.82
N SER A 16 -122.95 22.27 -75.79
CA SER A 16 -123.53 23.39 -76.59
C SER A 16 -124.74 23.03 -77.48
N ALA A 17 -125.70 23.99 -77.64
CA ALA A 17 -127.07 23.91 -78.24
C ALA A 17 -128.15 23.23 -77.35
N GLU A 18 -129.28 23.87 -76.94
CA GLU A 18 -130.49 24.38 -77.66
C GLU A 18 -131.50 23.26 -78.01
N GLY A 19 -132.84 23.37 -77.92
CA GLY A 19 -133.83 24.36 -77.40
C GLY A 19 -135.10 23.55 -76.99
N GLU A 20 -136.34 23.98 -76.76
CA GLU A 20 -137.16 25.20 -76.72
C GLU A 20 -138.63 24.74 -76.39
N GLU A 21 -139.54 25.69 -76.12
CA GLU A 21 -141.03 25.72 -76.01
C GLU A 21 -141.91 24.45 -76.33
N SER A 22 -143.12 24.22 -75.80
CA SER A 22 -144.33 25.06 -75.58
C SER A 22 -145.37 24.26 -74.71
N VAL A 23 -146.47 24.73 -74.09
CA VAL A 23 -147.33 25.95 -74.07
C VAL A 23 -148.68 25.85 -74.85
N GLN A 24 -149.83 26.17 -74.18
CA GLN A 24 -151.23 26.37 -74.71
C GLN A 24 -152.03 25.10 -75.15
N ARG A 25 -153.40 25.06 -75.28
CA ARG A 25 -154.58 25.72 -74.62
C ARG A 25 -155.93 25.07 -75.08
N GLY A 26 -156.93 24.96 -74.19
CA GLY A 26 -158.38 24.90 -74.52
C GLY A 26 -158.93 23.61 -75.21
N ARG A 27 -160.23 23.48 -75.58
CA ARG A 27 -161.47 24.23 -75.23
C ARG A 27 -162.76 23.46 -75.67
N SER A 28 -163.89 23.70 -74.98
CA SER A 28 -165.29 23.79 -75.52
C SER A 28 -166.25 22.58 -75.72
N GLN A 29 -167.56 22.93 -75.69
CA GLN A 29 -168.78 22.31 -76.28
C GLN A 29 -169.57 21.18 -75.59
N CYS A 30 -170.81 20.95 -76.06
CA CYS A 30 -171.99 20.56 -75.25
C CYS A 30 -173.07 19.74 -76.02
N ARG A 31 -174.10 19.27 -75.28
CA ARG A 31 -175.46 18.77 -75.67
C ARG A 31 -175.65 17.27 -76.03
N GLY A 32 -176.82 16.73 -75.64
CA GLY A 32 -177.39 15.47 -76.12
C GLY A 32 -178.68 15.00 -75.43
N GLY A 33 -179.87 15.46 -75.87
CA GLY A 33 -181.22 15.06 -75.41
C GLY A 33 -181.72 15.74 -74.11
N GLY A 34 -183.02 16.01 -73.87
CA GLY A 34 -184.25 15.90 -74.70
C GLY A 34 -185.47 15.44 -73.87
N ALA A 35 -186.74 15.79 -74.15
CA ALA A 35 -187.36 16.77 -75.06
C ALA A 35 -188.89 16.94 -74.76
N SER A 36 -189.55 17.94 -75.38
CA SER A 36 -191.02 18.15 -75.49
C SER A 36 -191.82 18.62 -74.25
N ALA A 37 -192.90 19.44 -74.35
CA ALA A 37 -193.36 20.35 -75.42
C ALA A 37 -194.44 21.37 -74.93
N GLU A 38 -194.45 22.56 -75.56
CA GLU A 38 -195.59 23.46 -75.94
C GLU A 38 -196.73 23.90 -74.98
N GLY A 39 -197.00 25.23 -74.99
CA GLY A 39 -198.29 25.88 -74.67
C GLY A 39 -198.53 26.31 -73.21
N GLU A 40 -199.13 27.47 -72.87
CA GLU A 40 -199.59 28.65 -73.64
C GLU A 40 -199.33 29.95 -72.82
N GLU A 41 -199.91 31.10 -73.18
CA GLU A 41 -199.50 32.43 -72.70
C GLU A 41 -200.33 32.97 -71.51
N SER A 42 -199.68 33.25 -70.37
CA SER A 42 -199.95 34.42 -69.47
C SER A 42 -199.10 34.43 -68.18
N GLY A 43 -198.46 33.32 -67.78
CA GLY A 43 -197.71 33.22 -66.51
C GLY A 43 -196.25 33.70 -66.51
N ARG A 44 -195.67 33.94 -67.71
CA ARG A 44 -194.22 34.12 -67.95
C ARG A 44 -193.57 35.42 -67.40
N LEU A 45 -194.18 36.10 -66.43
CA LEU A 45 -193.61 37.29 -65.81
C LEU A 45 -193.16 37.06 -64.36
N GLU A 46 -193.78 36.14 -63.62
CA GLU A 46 -193.38 35.85 -62.22
C GLU A 46 -192.17 34.90 -62.17
N GLU A 47 -192.14 33.86 -63.02
CA GLU A 47 -191.03 32.88 -63.10
C GLU A 47 -189.66 33.51 -63.41
N LEU A 48 -189.63 34.64 -64.14
CA LEU A 48 -188.39 35.33 -64.51
C LEU A 48 -187.82 36.24 -63.40
N GLU A 49 -188.59 36.53 -62.33
CA GLU A 49 -188.06 37.27 -61.18
C GLU A 49 -187.43 36.31 -60.13
N GLU A 50 -188.00 35.11 -59.92
CA GLU A 50 -187.43 34.10 -59.00
C GLU A 50 -186.05 33.59 -59.47
N ASP A 51 -185.89 33.31 -60.76
CA ASP A 51 -184.61 32.86 -61.35
C ASP A 51 -183.47 33.87 -61.13
N LEU A 52 -183.78 35.18 -61.13
CA LEU A 52 -182.79 36.25 -60.92
C LEU A 52 -182.31 36.33 -59.47
N GLU A 53 -183.16 36.02 -58.50
CA GLU A 53 -182.78 35.95 -57.08
C GLU A 53 -181.94 34.71 -56.78
N ALA A 54 -182.24 33.58 -57.44
CA ALA A 54 -181.46 32.35 -57.35
C ALA A 54 -179.99 32.56 -57.81
N GLU A 55 -179.75 33.26 -58.92
CA GLU A 55 -178.39 33.53 -59.41
C GLU A 55 -177.58 34.40 -58.44
N ARG A 56 -178.22 35.43 -57.85
CA ARG A 56 -177.61 36.32 -56.84
C ARG A 56 -177.17 35.55 -55.59
N SER A 57 -178.01 34.64 -55.11
CA SER A 57 -177.72 33.76 -53.96
C SER A 57 -176.50 32.86 -54.20
N MET A 58 -176.33 32.36 -55.43
CA MET A 58 -175.18 31.52 -55.80
C MET A 58 -173.87 32.32 -55.86
N ARG A 59 -173.86 33.52 -56.44
CA ARG A 59 -172.64 34.36 -56.53
C ARG A 59 -172.08 34.71 -55.13
N ALA A 60 -172.94 35.10 -54.20
CA ALA A 60 -172.53 35.46 -52.83
C ALA A 60 -171.81 34.30 -52.09
N LYS A 61 -172.20 33.05 -52.34
CA LYS A 61 -171.54 31.87 -51.76
C LYS A 61 -170.14 31.64 -52.35
N VAL A 62 -170.00 31.80 -53.68
CA VAL A 62 -168.71 31.64 -54.38
C VAL A 62 -167.72 32.73 -53.96
N GLU A 63 -168.16 33.98 -53.80
CA GLU A 63 -167.28 35.06 -53.31
C GLU A 63 -166.81 34.82 -51.88
N LYS A 64 -167.66 34.30 -50.99
CA LYS A 64 -167.27 33.96 -49.61
C LYS A 64 -166.23 32.83 -49.57
N GLN A 65 -166.43 31.75 -50.32
CA GLN A 65 -165.45 30.66 -50.43
C GLN A 65 -164.11 31.14 -51.01
N ARG A 66 -164.15 32.08 -51.97
CA ARG A 66 -162.93 32.67 -52.54
C ARG A 66 -162.17 33.54 -51.53
N ALA A 67 -162.87 34.24 -50.64
CA ALA A 67 -162.25 35.02 -49.56
C ALA A 67 -161.67 34.12 -48.44
N GLU A 68 -162.32 32.99 -48.16
CA GLU A 68 -161.84 31.97 -47.20
C GLU A 68 -160.55 31.31 -47.71
N LEU A 69 -160.54 30.83 -48.96
CA LEU A 69 -159.36 30.24 -49.61
C LEU A 69 -158.18 31.21 -49.76
N SER A 70 -158.44 32.52 -49.89
CA SER A 70 -157.36 33.53 -49.92
C SER A 70 -156.64 33.62 -48.56
N ARG A 71 -157.40 33.59 -47.45
CA ARG A 71 -156.82 33.59 -46.10
C ARG A 71 -155.99 32.35 -45.82
N GLU A 72 -156.45 31.19 -46.27
CA GLU A 72 -155.69 29.94 -46.11
C GLU A 72 -154.35 29.98 -46.88
N LEU A 73 -154.31 30.64 -48.04
CA LEU A 73 -153.06 30.89 -48.77
C LEU A 73 -152.13 31.88 -48.06
N ASP A 74 -152.68 32.96 -47.50
CA ASP A 74 -151.90 33.95 -46.75
C ASP A 74 -151.27 33.31 -45.48
N GLU A 75 -152.05 32.56 -44.69
CA GLU A 75 -151.55 31.82 -43.50
C GLU A 75 -150.51 30.75 -43.84
N LEU A 76 -150.65 30.07 -44.99
CA LEU A 76 -149.65 29.10 -45.45
C LEU A 76 -148.36 29.78 -45.95
N THR A 77 -148.45 31.03 -46.42
CA THR A 77 -147.30 31.82 -46.87
C THR A 77 -146.49 32.32 -45.67
N GLU A 78 -147.14 32.90 -44.65
CA GLU A 78 -146.46 33.31 -43.41
C GLU A 78 -145.71 32.13 -42.75
N ARG A 79 -146.36 30.97 -42.63
CA ARG A 79 -145.72 29.74 -42.08
C ARG A 79 -144.53 29.25 -42.91
N LEU A 80 -144.53 29.49 -44.23
CA LEU A 80 -143.40 29.16 -45.10
C LEU A 80 -142.22 30.11 -44.89
N GLU A 81 -142.49 31.41 -44.70
CA GLU A 81 -141.47 32.41 -44.40
C GLU A 81 -140.84 32.21 -43.01
N GLU A 82 -141.64 31.89 -41.97
CA GLU A 82 -141.14 31.52 -40.64
C GLU A 82 -140.24 30.27 -40.69
N ALA A 83 -140.66 29.22 -41.40
CA ALA A 83 -139.87 28.02 -41.59
C ALA A 83 -138.57 28.30 -42.38
N GLY A 84 -138.62 29.20 -43.36
CA GLY A 84 -137.45 29.69 -44.08
C GLY A 84 -136.45 30.42 -43.17
N GLY A 85 -136.93 31.35 -42.33
CA GLY A 85 -136.12 32.10 -41.38
C GLY A 85 -135.43 31.20 -40.34
N LEU A 86 -136.15 30.21 -39.81
CA LEU A 86 -135.58 29.19 -38.91
C LEU A 86 -134.48 28.35 -39.61
N SER A 87 -134.70 27.97 -40.87
CA SER A 87 -133.71 27.22 -41.66
C SER A 87 -132.42 28.02 -41.91
N VAL A 88 -132.54 29.32 -42.24
CA VAL A 88 -131.38 30.22 -42.41
C VAL A 88 -130.61 30.38 -41.09
N SER A 89 -131.31 30.60 -39.98
CA SER A 89 -130.69 30.70 -38.64
C SER A 89 -129.93 29.42 -38.27
N GLN A 90 -130.53 28.25 -38.50
CA GLN A 90 -129.90 26.95 -38.28
C GLN A 90 -128.64 26.75 -39.15
N MET A 91 -128.67 27.20 -40.42
CA MET A 91 -127.51 27.15 -41.32
C MET A 91 -126.38 28.09 -40.86
N GLU A 92 -126.67 29.29 -40.37
CA GLU A 92 -125.65 30.18 -39.81
C GLU A 92 -125.02 29.60 -38.55
N LEU A 93 -125.82 29.00 -37.66
CA LEU A 93 -125.32 28.32 -36.46
C LEU A 93 -124.38 27.16 -36.82
N ASN A 94 -124.71 26.38 -37.84
CA ASN A 94 -123.83 25.32 -38.33
C ASN A 94 -122.54 25.88 -38.96
N LYS A 95 -122.61 26.93 -39.78
CA LYS A 95 -121.41 27.58 -40.34
C LYS A 95 -120.47 28.14 -39.27
N ARG A 96 -121.00 28.69 -38.16
CA ARG A 96 -120.19 29.14 -37.02
C ARG A 96 -119.51 27.95 -36.33
N ARG A 97 -120.25 26.87 -36.04
CA ARG A 97 -119.70 25.63 -35.48
C ARG A 97 -118.64 24.99 -36.37
N GLU A 98 -118.83 24.99 -37.69
CA GLU A 98 -117.83 24.49 -38.65
C GLU A 98 -116.56 25.35 -38.64
N ALA A 99 -116.70 26.68 -38.63
CA ALA A 99 -115.56 27.59 -38.53
C ALA A 99 -114.81 27.46 -37.19
N GLU A 100 -115.53 27.30 -36.08
CA GLU A 100 -114.97 27.02 -34.75
C GLU A 100 -114.25 25.67 -34.71
N LEU A 101 -114.84 24.61 -35.28
CA LEU A 101 -114.20 23.28 -35.37
C LEU A 101 -112.93 23.30 -36.24
N VAL A 102 -112.92 24.04 -37.35
CA VAL A 102 -111.72 24.21 -38.18
C VAL A 102 -110.65 25.00 -37.41
N ARG A 103 -111.05 26.04 -36.66
CA ARG A 103 -110.15 26.83 -35.82
C ARG A 103 -109.51 25.99 -34.72
N SER A 104 -110.30 25.27 -33.93
CA SER A 104 -109.79 24.45 -32.83
C SER A 104 -108.97 23.25 -33.32
N ARG A 105 -109.25 22.70 -34.51
CA ARG A 105 -108.34 21.72 -35.15
C ARG A 105 -106.99 22.33 -35.48
N ARG A 106 -106.98 23.52 -36.08
CA ARG A 106 -105.74 24.22 -36.41
C ARG A 106 -104.95 24.62 -35.16
N GLU A 107 -105.61 25.12 -34.12
CA GLU A 107 -104.98 25.45 -32.84
C GLU A 107 -104.40 24.18 -32.16
N LEU A 108 -105.08 23.03 -32.29
CA LEU A 108 -104.56 21.73 -31.85
C LEU A 108 -103.35 21.27 -32.67
N GLU A 109 -103.38 21.39 -34.00
CA GLU A 109 -102.27 21.05 -34.91
C GLU A 109 -101.03 21.95 -34.68
N GLU A 110 -101.24 23.25 -34.49
CA GLU A 110 -100.16 24.19 -34.14
C GLU A 110 -99.59 23.88 -32.73
N SER A 111 -100.44 23.46 -31.77
CA SER A 111 -100.00 23.01 -30.44
C SER A 111 -99.27 21.67 -30.45
N THR A 112 -99.62 20.71 -31.31
CA THR A 112 -98.89 19.43 -31.41
C THR A 112 -97.55 19.62 -32.09
N VAL A 113 -97.47 20.41 -33.17
CA VAL A 113 -96.20 20.76 -33.83
C VAL A 113 -95.24 21.49 -32.87
N GLN A 114 -95.74 22.43 -32.06
CA GLN A 114 -94.92 23.06 -31.01
C GLN A 114 -94.43 22.05 -29.96
N SER A 115 -95.30 21.14 -29.52
CA SER A 115 -94.95 20.10 -28.55
C SER A 115 -93.89 19.13 -29.10
N GLU A 116 -94.01 18.71 -30.36
CA GLU A 116 -93.03 17.86 -31.03
C GLU A 116 -91.69 18.58 -31.25
N ALA A 117 -91.71 19.87 -31.59
CA ALA A 117 -90.51 20.68 -31.71
C ALA A 117 -89.77 20.81 -30.37
N ILE A 118 -90.49 21.04 -29.26
CA ILE A 118 -89.93 21.07 -27.90
C ILE A 118 -89.36 19.70 -27.52
N LEU A 119 -90.10 18.61 -27.74
CA LEU A 119 -89.63 17.25 -27.47
C LEU A 119 -88.39 16.89 -28.30
N SER A 120 -88.31 17.33 -29.55
CA SER A 120 -87.15 17.16 -30.42
C SER A 120 -85.93 17.94 -29.89
N ALA A 121 -86.11 19.21 -29.50
CA ALA A 121 -85.06 20.03 -28.93
C ALA A 121 -84.54 19.48 -27.58
N VAL A 122 -85.44 18.97 -26.71
CA VAL A 122 -85.07 18.32 -25.44
C VAL A 122 -84.31 17.02 -25.70
N ARG A 123 -84.77 16.17 -26.63
CA ARG A 123 -84.06 14.94 -27.03
C ARG A 123 -82.67 15.24 -27.59
N LYS A 124 -82.52 16.28 -28.42
CA LYS A 124 -81.23 16.71 -28.97
C LYS A 124 -80.27 17.14 -27.87
N ARG A 125 -80.70 18.03 -26.96
CA ARG A 125 -79.91 18.45 -25.79
C ARG A 125 -79.53 17.27 -24.88
N HIS A 126 -80.43 16.31 -24.68
CA HIS A 126 -80.13 15.11 -23.90
C HIS A 126 -79.08 14.21 -24.57
N ALA A 127 -79.13 14.06 -25.90
CA ALA A 127 -78.12 13.31 -26.65
C ALA A 127 -76.76 14.04 -26.66
N GLU A 128 -76.77 15.37 -26.78
CA GLU A 128 -75.56 16.21 -26.69
C GLU A 128 -74.90 16.09 -25.31
N ALA A 129 -75.65 16.28 -24.22
CA ALA A 129 -75.15 16.10 -22.86
C ALA A 129 -74.68 14.67 -22.55
N LEU A 130 -75.34 13.64 -23.12
CA LEU A 130 -74.87 12.25 -23.01
C LEU A 130 -73.58 11.99 -23.81
N SER A 131 -73.36 12.67 -24.93
CA SER A 131 -72.09 12.63 -25.67
C SER A 131 -70.98 13.31 -24.86
N GLU A 132 -71.22 14.52 -24.36
CA GLU A 132 -70.28 15.27 -23.53
C GLU A 132 -69.86 14.48 -22.28
N LEU A 133 -70.82 13.88 -21.56
CA LEU A 133 -70.53 13.03 -20.40
C LEU A 133 -69.77 11.76 -20.79
N SER A 134 -70.04 11.17 -21.95
CA SER A 134 -69.30 10.00 -22.47
C SER A 134 -67.86 10.35 -22.85
N GLU A 135 -67.64 11.53 -23.45
CA GLU A 135 -66.32 12.04 -23.80
C GLU A 135 -65.52 12.42 -22.57
N GLN A 136 -66.14 13.08 -21.58
CA GLN A 136 -65.54 13.36 -20.27
C GLN A 136 -65.17 12.07 -19.53
N TYR A 137 -66.05 11.07 -19.51
CA TYR A 137 -65.74 9.74 -18.95
C TYR A 137 -64.59 9.06 -19.70
N GLY A 138 -64.58 9.14 -21.04
CA GLY A 138 -63.50 8.63 -21.88
C GLY A 138 -62.17 9.36 -21.69
N ALA A 139 -62.19 10.64 -21.34
CA ALA A 139 -61.01 11.42 -20.98
C ALA A 139 -60.51 11.03 -19.58
N LEU A 140 -61.40 10.88 -18.60
CA LEU A 140 -61.08 10.43 -17.24
C LEU A 140 -60.54 8.99 -17.21
N GLN A 141 -61.03 8.10 -18.08
CA GLN A 141 -60.43 6.77 -18.30
C GLN A 141 -58.98 6.87 -18.82
N ARG A 142 -58.70 7.81 -19.74
CA ARG A 142 -57.35 8.06 -20.29
C ARG A 142 -56.40 8.69 -19.26
N THR A 143 -56.86 9.66 -18.47
CA THR A 143 -56.03 10.24 -17.40
C THR A 143 -55.80 9.24 -16.27
N ARG A 144 -56.81 8.45 -15.88
CA ARG A 144 -56.66 7.36 -14.90
C ARG A 144 -55.62 6.34 -15.36
N THR A 145 -55.74 5.79 -16.58
CA THR A 145 -54.81 4.76 -17.08
C THR A 145 -53.40 5.31 -17.31
N ARG A 146 -53.24 6.61 -17.57
CA ARG A 146 -51.95 7.29 -17.52
C ARG A 146 -51.40 7.35 -16.09
N LEU A 147 -52.18 7.86 -15.12
CA LEU A 147 -51.76 7.96 -13.71
C LEU A 147 -51.47 6.58 -13.08
N GLU A 148 -52.15 5.52 -13.53
CA GLU A 148 -51.85 4.14 -13.12
C GLU A 148 -50.51 3.63 -13.66
N LYS A 149 -50.08 4.09 -14.85
CA LYS A 149 -48.73 3.83 -15.39
C LYS A 149 -47.68 4.71 -14.73
N ASP A 150 -47.91 6.01 -14.64
CA ASP A 150 -46.99 6.96 -14.00
C ASP A 150 -46.71 6.53 -12.54
N LYS A 151 -47.70 5.95 -11.84
CA LYS A 151 -47.59 5.33 -10.50
C LYS A 151 -46.85 3.99 -10.46
N LEU A 152 -46.78 3.24 -11.57
CA LEU A 152 -45.94 2.04 -11.67
C LEU A 152 -44.49 2.45 -11.90
N ASN A 153 -44.23 3.33 -12.88
CA ASN A 153 -42.89 3.88 -13.12
C ASN A 153 -42.29 4.49 -11.83
N LEU A 154 -43.04 5.33 -11.11
CA LEU A 154 -42.61 5.92 -9.83
C LEU A 154 -42.45 4.92 -8.67
N ARG A 155 -42.83 3.65 -8.83
CA ARG A 155 -42.48 2.55 -7.91
C ARG A 155 -41.24 1.82 -8.39
N ASP A 156 -41.16 1.53 -9.67
CA ASP A 156 -40.02 0.86 -10.27
C ASP A 156 -38.75 1.72 -10.05
N GLU A 157 -38.84 3.04 -10.26
CA GLU A 157 -37.81 4.04 -9.90
C GLU A 157 -37.48 4.07 -8.39
N LEU A 158 -38.46 3.81 -7.52
CA LEU A 158 -38.29 3.80 -6.06
C LEU A 158 -37.64 2.49 -5.57
N GLU A 159 -37.94 1.37 -6.22
CA GLU A 159 -37.31 0.07 -5.98
C GLU A 159 -35.87 0.04 -6.55
N GLU A 160 -35.63 0.65 -7.72
CA GLU A 160 -34.27 0.84 -8.27
C GLU A 160 -33.42 1.77 -7.40
N THR A 161 -33.95 2.92 -6.97
CA THR A 161 -33.21 3.83 -6.07
C THR A 161 -32.98 3.21 -4.70
N ALA A 162 -33.93 2.42 -4.15
CA ALA A 162 -33.71 1.64 -2.94
C ALA A 162 -32.59 0.59 -3.13
N ALA A 163 -32.57 -0.14 -4.25
CA ALA A 163 -31.48 -1.07 -4.57
C ALA A 163 -30.12 -0.37 -4.75
N SER A 164 -30.11 0.86 -5.29
CA SER A 164 -28.90 1.68 -5.41
C SER A 164 -28.36 2.14 -4.04
N LEU A 165 -29.26 2.50 -3.11
CA LEU A 165 -28.91 2.81 -1.72
C LEU A 165 -28.36 1.57 -1.01
N ASP A 166 -28.94 0.40 -1.27
CA ASP A 166 -28.53 -0.87 -0.65
C ASP A 166 -27.16 -1.36 -1.15
N THR A 167 -26.78 -1.04 -2.40
CA THR A 167 -25.42 -1.28 -2.91
C THR A 167 -24.42 -0.22 -2.43
N LEU A 168 -24.79 1.06 -2.39
CA LEU A 168 -23.98 2.14 -1.78
C LEU A 168 -23.69 1.87 -0.31
N HIS A 169 -24.67 1.37 0.46
CA HIS A 169 -24.48 1.03 1.87
C HIS A 169 -23.47 -0.11 2.06
N LYS A 170 -23.53 -1.15 1.22
CA LYS A 170 -22.55 -2.26 1.21
C LYS A 170 -21.15 -1.79 0.78
N ALA A 171 -21.06 -0.92 -0.22
CA ALA A 171 -19.80 -0.30 -0.63
C ALA A 171 -19.19 0.57 0.48
N LYS A 172 -20.03 1.34 1.20
CA LYS A 172 -19.60 2.12 2.37
C LYS A 172 -19.07 1.20 3.48
N LEU A 173 -19.80 0.15 3.86
CA LEU A 173 -19.35 -0.79 4.90
C LEU A 173 -18.01 -1.46 4.53
N LEU A 174 -17.78 -1.76 3.25
CA LEU A 174 -16.48 -2.25 2.77
C LEU A 174 -15.38 -1.18 2.92
N SER A 175 -15.65 0.07 2.54
CA SER A 175 -14.71 1.20 2.70
C SER A 175 -14.40 1.48 4.17
N ASP A 176 -15.41 1.53 5.04
CA ASP A 176 -15.26 1.70 6.50
C ASP A 176 -14.40 0.54 7.09
N SER A 177 -14.55 -0.69 6.59
CA SER A 177 -13.70 -1.83 6.99
C SER A 177 -12.25 -1.76 6.48
N GLN A 178 -12.02 -1.11 5.33
CA GLN A 178 -10.69 -0.86 4.79
C GLN A 178 -10.00 0.27 5.57
N LEU A 179 -10.70 1.35 5.87
CA LEU A 179 -10.21 2.44 6.72
C LEU A 179 -9.74 1.91 8.08
N LYS A 180 -10.56 1.12 8.79
CA LYS A 180 -10.16 0.50 10.06
C LYS A 180 -8.88 -0.34 9.95
N LYS A 181 -8.67 -1.08 8.84
CA LYS A 181 -7.43 -1.84 8.60
C LYS A 181 -6.22 -0.94 8.37
N MET A 182 -6.39 0.17 7.65
CA MET A 182 -5.30 1.14 7.44
C MET A 182 -4.98 1.90 8.74
N GLU A 183 -5.97 2.18 9.59
CA GLU A 183 -5.79 2.72 10.93
C GLU A 183 -5.06 1.74 11.86
N GLU A 184 -5.43 0.45 11.85
CA GLU A 184 -4.69 -0.59 12.59
C GLU A 184 -3.24 -0.69 12.11
N GLN A 185 -2.98 -0.72 10.80
CA GLN A 185 -1.63 -0.72 10.23
C GLN A 185 -0.82 0.53 10.60
N LEU A 186 -1.44 1.71 10.59
CA LEU A 186 -0.81 2.96 11.02
C LEU A 186 -0.47 2.92 12.52
N SER A 187 -1.37 2.39 13.35
CA SER A 187 -1.13 2.21 14.80
C SER A 187 0.02 1.24 15.07
N GLU A 188 0.14 0.17 14.28
CA GLU A 188 1.19 -0.83 14.39
C GLU A 188 2.54 -0.29 13.90
N ALA A 189 2.55 0.49 12.83
CA ALA A 189 3.73 1.23 12.36
C ALA A 189 4.22 2.24 13.40
N ASN A 190 3.32 2.98 14.05
CA ASN A 190 3.66 3.91 15.14
C ASN A 190 4.26 3.17 16.35
N ARG A 191 3.69 2.03 16.76
CA ARG A 191 4.26 1.20 17.85
C ARG A 191 5.66 0.69 17.50
N ARG A 192 5.89 0.21 16.27
CA ARG A 192 7.23 -0.14 15.77
C ARG A 192 8.19 1.05 15.79
N GLY A 193 7.70 2.26 15.49
CA GLY A 193 8.45 3.51 15.63
C GLY A 193 8.89 3.78 17.07
N ASP A 194 7.97 3.72 18.03
CA ASP A 194 8.27 3.89 19.46
C ASP A 194 9.21 2.81 20.01
N ASP A 195 9.06 1.56 19.55
CA ASP A 195 9.90 0.43 19.93
C ASP A 195 11.33 0.61 19.38
N LEU A 196 11.48 1.01 18.11
CA LEU A 196 12.77 1.36 17.51
C LEU A 196 13.41 2.57 18.19
N GLN A 197 12.63 3.59 18.56
CA GLN A 197 13.14 4.78 19.24
C GLN A 197 13.59 4.47 20.68
N ARG A 198 12.90 3.56 21.39
CA ARG A 198 13.35 3.01 22.67
C ARG A 198 14.65 2.22 22.52
N ALA A 199 14.72 1.28 21.56
CA ALA A 199 15.95 0.53 21.28
C ALA A 199 17.13 1.45 20.92
N LEU A 200 16.91 2.51 20.14
CA LEU A 200 17.94 3.50 19.77
C LEU A 200 18.41 4.30 20.99
N SER A 201 17.53 4.60 21.95
CA SER A 201 17.89 5.20 23.24
C SER A 201 18.72 4.25 24.12
N GLU A 202 18.39 2.96 24.14
CA GLU A 202 19.13 1.91 24.85
C GLU A 202 20.52 1.71 24.24
N PHE A 203 20.63 1.59 22.90
CA PHE A 203 21.91 1.56 22.20
C PHE A 203 22.75 2.82 22.46
N THR A 204 22.12 3.99 22.60
CA THR A 204 22.82 5.23 22.97
C THR A 204 23.36 5.18 24.41
N ALA A 205 22.58 4.64 25.35
CA ALA A 205 23.03 4.42 26.72
C ALA A 205 24.18 3.39 26.81
N VAL A 206 24.07 2.27 26.09
CA VAL A 206 25.13 1.25 25.99
C VAL A 206 26.40 1.82 25.36
N LYS A 207 26.27 2.58 24.26
CA LYS A 207 27.40 3.30 23.62
C LYS A 207 28.09 4.25 24.59
N ASN A 208 27.34 5.06 25.32
CA ASN A 208 27.90 6.00 26.29
C ASN A 208 28.63 5.27 27.43
N ARG A 209 28.08 4.14 27.90
CA ARG A 209 28.72 3.27 28.89
C ARG A 209 30.04 2.69 28.38
N LEU A 210 30.05 2.08 27.20
CA LEU A 210 31.25 1.55 26.56
C LEU A 210 32.30 2.64 26.26
N THR A 211 31.87 3.88 26.02
CA THR A 211 32.79 5.02 25.85
C THR A 211 33.45 5.40 27.17
N ALA A 212 32.73 5.35 28.29
CA ALA A 212 33.28 5.54 29.63
C ALA A 212 34.20 4.39 30.06
N ASP A 213 33.79 3.13 29.81
CA ASP A 213 34.61 1.95 30.07
C ASP A 213 35.93 2.00 29.28
N ASN A 214 35.90 2.41 28.01
CA ASN A 214 37.12 2.65 27.21
C ASN A 214 38.00 3.77 27.79
N ALA A 215 37.42 4.85 28.31
CA ALA A 215 38.20 5.93 28.93
C ALA A 215 38.90 5.47 30.22
N ASP A 216 38.26 4.63 31.03
CA ASP A 216 38.87 4.02 32.22
C ASP A 216 39.90 2.94 31.87
N MET A 217 39.70 2.19 30.78
CA MET A 217 40.72 1.27 30.28
C MET A 217 41.95 2.00 29.73
N MET A 218 41.79 3.14 29.05
CA MET A 218 42.92 3.99 28.66
C MET A 218 43.67 4.52 29.88
N ARG A 219 42.99 5.05 30.90
CA ARG A 219 43.64 5.46 32.17
C ARG A 219 44.45 4.32 32.80
N ARG A 220 43.89 3.11 32.86
CA ARG A 220 44.60 1.92 33.39
C ARG A 220 45.81 1.53 32.54
N MET A 221 45.74 1.75 31.24
CA MET A 221 46.83 1.55 30.28
C MET A 221 47.95 2.58 30.53
N ASP A 222 47.62 3.87 30.62
CA ASP A 222 48.55 4.95 30.98
C ASP A 222 49.22 4.72 32.34
N GLU A 223 48.47 4.28 33.36
CA GLU A 223 49.02 3.90 34.67
C GLU A 223 49.94 2.66 34.59
N ALA A 224 49.67 1.73 33.68
CA ALA A 224 50.49 0.53 33.47
C ALA A 224 51.77 0.88 32.72
N GLU A 225 51.72 1.75 31.71
CA GLU A 225 52.90 2.31 31.04
C GLU A 225 53.73 3.15 32.02
N GLY A 226 53.11 3.96 32.89
CA GLY A 226 53.80 4.70 33.95
C GLY A 226 54.58 3.76 34.88
N ARG A 227 53.95 2.66 35.32
CA ARG A 227 54.59 1.61 36.12
C ARG A 227 55.69 0.86 35.36
N ALA A 228 55.50 0.55 34.09
CA ALA A 228 56.51 -0.09 33.24
C ALA A 228 57.73 0.82 33.03
N ASN A 229 57.51 2.09 32.75
CA ASN A 229 58.55 3.11 32.61
C ASN A 229 59.34 3.32 33.91
N GLN A 230 58.67 3.35 35.07
CA GLN A 230 59.36 3.43 36.36
C GLN A 230 60.13 2.13 36.69
N THR A 231 59.59 0.97 36.35
CA THR A 231 60.29 -0.33 36.49
C THR A 231 61.52 -0.39 35.58
N SER A 232 61.44 0.12 34.35
CA SER A 232 62.55 0.24 33.41
C SER A 232 63.68 1.15 33.93
N ARG A 233 63.33 2.31 34.51
CA ARG A 233 64.29 3.21 35.19
C ARG A 233 64.95 2.53 36.39
N ASN A 234 64.18 1.82 37.22
CA ASN A 234 64.74 1.07 38.35
C ASN A 234 65.67 -0.07 37.88
N ASN A 235 65.29 -0.79 36.81
CA ASN A 235 66.11 -1.87 36.26
C ASN A 235 67.44 -1.36 35.69
N SER A 236 67.42 -0.24 34.94
CA SER A 236 68.66 0.40 34.45
C SER A 236 69.54 0.96 35.58
N LEU A 237 68.95 1.45 36.68
CA LEU A 237 69.70 1.84 37.88
C LEU A 237 70.41 0.62 38.51
N VAL A 238 69.67 -0.48 38.76
CA VAL A 238 70.24 -1.74 39.31
C VAL A 238 71.29 -2.35 38.36
N GLN A 239 71.09 -2.23 37.05
CA GLN A 239 72.05 -2.68 36.04
C GLN A 239 73.35 -1.87 36.10
N SER A 240 73.28 -0.54 36.27
CA SER A 240 74.48 0.28 36.50
C SER A 240 75.21 -0.08 37.80
N GLN A 241 74.48 -0.38 38.88
CA GLN A 241 75.06 -0.84 40.15
C GLN A 241 75.73 -2.22 40.02
N LEU A 242 75.17 -3.13 39.22
CA LEU A 242 75.79 -4.41 38.89
C LEU A 242 77.07 -4.26 38.05
N GLU A 243 77.12 -3.30 37.14
CA GLU A 243 78.32 -2.99 36.35
C GLU A 243 79.43 -2.34 37.21
N GLU A 244 79.04 -1.51 38.19
CA GLU A 244 79.95 -0.89 39.15
C GLU A 244 80.52 -1.92 40.14
N LEU A 245 79.68 -2.81 40.69
CA LEU A 245 80.11 -3.95 41.51
C LEU A 245 80.99 -4.95 40.74
N ARG A 246 80.74 -5.15 39.44
CA ARG A 246 81.61 -5.98 38.58
C ARG A 246 82.99 -5.37 38.41
N LYS A 247 83.09 -4.05 38.20
CA LYS A 247 84.41 -3.36 38.13
C LYS A 247 85.19 -3.50 39.44
N GLN A 248 84.52 -3.31 40.58
CA GLN A 248 85.13 -3.52 41.89
C GLN A 248 85.62 -4.97 42.09
N LEU A 249 84.85 -5.96 41.61
CA LEU A 249 85.28 -7.37 41.64
C LEU A 249 86.48 -7.64 40.72
N ASP A 250 86.51 -7.07 39.51
CA ASP A 250 87.64 -7.19 38.58
C ASP A 250 88.91 -6.50 39.11
N GLU A 251 88.76 -5.40 39.85
CA GLU A 251 89.86 -4.72 40.55
C GLU A 251 90.37 -5.56 41.72
N GLU A 252 89.49 -6.14 42.55
CA GLU A 252 89.89 -7.08 43.60
C GLU A 252 90.54 -8.36 43.06
N VAL A 253 90.09 -8.88 41.91
CA VAL A 253 90.74 -10.01 41.24
C VAL A 253 92.15 -9.65 40.76
N LYS A 254 92.36 -8.44 40.22
CA LYS A 254 93.70 -7.93 39.85
C LYS A 254 94.60 -7.73 41.09
N ASN A 255 94.06 -7.13 42.16
CA ASN A 255 94.76 -6.96 43.43
C ASN A 255 95.21 -8.32 43.98
N LYS A 256 94.30 -9.30 44.04
CA LYS A 256 94.58 -10.66 44.47
C LYS A 256 95.60 -11.38 43.58
N ALA A 257 95.55 -11.20 42.26
CA ALA A 257 96.56 -11.75 41.35
C ALA A 257 97.95 -11.16 41.60
N SER A 258 98.06 -9.85 41.84
CA SER A 258 99.33 -9.19 42.15
C SER A 258 99.91 -9.68 43.50
N LEU A 259 99.07 -9.87 44.51
CA LEU A 259 99.46 -10.42 45.82
C LEU A 259 99.91 -11.89 45.71
N CYS A 260 99.23 -12.71 44.91
CA CYS A 260 99.67 -14.08 44.62
C CYS A 260 101.03 -14.13 43.90
N SER A 261 101.30 -13.19 42.98
CA SER A 261 102.60 -13.08 42.30
C SER A 261 103.72 -12.70 43.29
N SER A 262 103.49 -11.70 44.14
CA SER A 262 104.43 -11.30 45.21
C SER A 262 104.68 -12.45 46.20
N LEU A 263 103.63 -13.18 46.60
CA LEU A 263 103.74 -14.35 47.48
C LEU A 263 104.56 -15.50 46.85
N ALA A 264 104.43 -15.71 45.53
CA ALA A 264 105.24 -16.69 44.80
C ALA A 264 106.72 -16.27 44.76
N GLN A 265 107.01 -15.00 44.48
CA GLN A 265 108.37 -14.45 44.48
C GLN A 265 109.04 -14.56 45.85
N ALA A 266 108.33 -14.24 46.93
CA ALA A 266 108.82 -14.40 48.31
C ALA A 266 109.08 -15.88 48.68
N ARG A 267 108.25 -16.81 48.21
CA ARG A 267 108.47 -18.26 48.38
C ARG A 267 109.70 -18.75 47.62
N GLN A 268 109.93 -18.25 46.41
CA GLN A 268 111.11 -18.61 45.61
C GLN A 268 112.41 -18.09 46.26
N GLN A 269 112.40 -16.87 46.81
CA GLN A 269 113.50 -16.35 47.63
C GLN A 269 113.74 -17.19 48.90
N SER A 270 112.67 -17.64 49.57
CA SER A 270 112.77 -18.54 50.73
C SER A 270 113.24 -19.96 50.41
N ALA A 271 113.22 -20.39 49.14
CA ALA A 271 113.78 -21.67 48.72
C ALA A 271 115.30 -21.55 48.47
N HIS A 272 115.71 -20.50 47.75
CA HIS A 272 117.12 -20.27 47.41
C HIS A 272 118.04 -20.12 48.63
N VAL A 273 117.53 -19.50 49.71
CA VAL A 273 118.23 -19.35 51.00
C VAL A 273 118.37 -20.68 51.77
N LYS A 274 117.66 -21.75 51.38
CA LYS A 274 117.83 -23.09 51.98
C LYS A 274 118.88 -23.92 51.27
N GLU A 275 118.91 -23.91 49.94
CA GLU A 275 119.95 -24.60 49.15
C GLU A 275 121.36 -24.12 49.59
N GLN A 276 121.52 -22.80 49.72
CA GLN A 276 122.76 -22.16 50.22
C GLN A 276 123.13 -22.51 51.68
N LEU A 277 122.22 -23.07 52.47
CA LEU A 277 122.50 -23.54 53.84
C LEU A 277 122.87 -25.03 53.88
N GLU A 278 122.41 -25.81 52.91
CA GLU A 278 122.65 -27.25 52.82
C GLU A 278 124.04 -27.54 52.19
N GLU A 279 124.44 -26.79 51.15
CA GLU A 279 125.77 -26.89 50.53
C GLU A 279 126.93 -26.58 51.50
N GLU A 280 126.73 -25.63 52.43
CA GLU A 280 127.70 -25.26 53.49
C GLU A 280 127.76 -26.29 54.64
N GLN A 281 126.80 -27.21 54.76
CA GLN A 281 126.82 -28.26 55.79
C GLN A 281 127.46 -29.58 55.33
N GLU A 282 127.38 -29.93 54.05
CA GLU A 282 127.98 -31.17 53.51
C GLU A 282 129.49 -30.99 53.26
N SER A 283 129.88 -29.90 52.60
CA SER A 283 131.27 -29.55 52.28
C SER A 283 132.20 -29.56 53.52
N ARG A 284 131.67 -29.15 54.68
CA ARG A 284 132.39 -29.15 55.96
C ARG A 284 132.64 -30.55 56.54
N GLN A 285 131.82 -31.55 56.21
CA GLN A 285 131.92 -32.89 56.79
C GLN A 285 132.88 -33.81 56.03
N GLU A 286 132.96 -33.71 54.69
CA GLU A 286 133.85 -34.56 53.90
C GLU A 286 135.34 -34.19 54.05
N LEU A 287 135.66 -32.90 54.13
CA LEU A 287 137.05 -32.42 54.32
C LEU A 287 137.69 -32.96 55.61
N GLN A 288 136.88 -33.26 56.64
CA GLN A 288 137.38 -33.83 57.91
C GLN A 288 137.64 -35.35 57.82
N ARG A 289 137.20 -36.04 56.75
CA ARG A 289 137.26 -37.51 56.63
C ARG A 289 138.37 -38.06 55.72
N LEU A 290 138.87 -37.29 54.74
CA LEU A 290 139.94 -37.76 53.83
C LEU A 290 141.34 -37.72 54.46
N VAL A 291 141.61 -36.74 55.32
CA VAL A 291 142.98 -36.46 55.84
C VAL A 291 143.54 -37.60 56.72
N SER A 292 142.68 -38.43 57.30
CA SER A 292 143.07 -39.48 58.26
C SER A 292 143.42 -40.84 57.65
N LYS A 293 143.06 -41.12 56.38
CA LYS A 293 143.33 -42.43 55.74
C LYS A 293 144.59 -42.48 54.89
N LEU A 294 144.91 -41.40 54.17
CA LEU A 294 146.00 -41.40 53.17
C LEU A 294 147.41 -41.55 53.77
N ASN A 295 147.57 -41.38 55.10
CA ASN A 295 148.86 -41.53 55.78
C ASN A 295 149.25 -42.98 56.13
N THR A 296 148.34 -43.96 56.05
CA THR A 296 148.63 -45.35 56.47
C THR A 296 148.89 -46.34 55.33
N GLU A 297 148.48 -46.02 54.10
CA GLU A 297 148.50 -46.97 52.97
C GLU A 297 149.79 -46.84 52.10
N LEU A 298 150.53 -45.74 52.24
CA LEU A 298 151.68 -45.37 51.42
C LEU A 298 152.99 -46.15 51.67
N SER A 299 153.04 -47.02 52.68
CA SER A 299 154.26 -47.75 53.09
C SER A 299 154.31 -49.22 52.67
N LEU A 300 153.17 -49.85 52.32
CA LEU A 300 153.05 -51.32 52.35
C LEU A 300 152.97 -52.04 50.99
N TRP A 301 152.71 -51.34 49.87
CA TRP A 301 152.54 -51.97 48.55
C TRP A 301 153.62 -51.64 47.50
N ARG A 302 154.70 -50.94 47.89
CA ARG A 302 155.89 -50.64 47.06
C ARG A 302 156.78 -51.87 46.75
N SER A 303 156.22 -53.08 46.74
CA SER A 303 156.98 -54.34 46.62
C SER A 303 156.23 -55.46 45.88
N ARG A 304 155.09 -55.19 45.24
CA ARG A 304 154.23 -56.26 44.68
C ARG A 304 153.36 -55.85 43.47
N GLN A 305 153.77 -54.85 42.68
CA GLN A 305 153.02 -54.39 41.49
C GLN A 305 153.83 -54.40 40.18
N GLU A 306 155.17 -54.55 40.24
CA GLU A 306 156.04 -54.47 39.06
C GLU A 306 156.08 -55.76 38.21
N ALA A 307 155.32 -56.80 38.60
CA ALA A 307 155.24 -58.08 37.88
C ALA A 307 153.93 -58.27 37.09
N ASP A 308 152.80 -57.79 37.62
CA ASP A 308 151.46 -58.11 37.08
C ASP A 308 150.96 -57.10 36.02
N ALA A 309 151.70 -55.99 35.83
CA ALA A 309 151.24 -54.83 35.06
C ALA A 309 151.18 -55.04 33.53
N LEU A 310 151.78 -56.10 32.98
CA LEU A 310 151.92 -56.26 31.52
C LEU A 310 150.79 -57.03 30.84
N GLN A 311 150.19 -58.05 31.46
CA GLN A 311 149.14 -58.84 30.79
C GLN A 311 147.76 -58.15 30.77
N HIS A 312 147.38 -57.44 31.85
CA HIS A 312 146.07 -56.79 31.92
C HIS A 312 145.88 -55.59 30.98
N THR A 313 146.96 -55.06 30.38
CA THR A 313 146.86 -53.89 29.48
C THR A 313 146.31 -54.23 28.09
N GLU A 314 146.49 -55.46 27.61
CA GLU A 314 146.03 -55.88 26.27
C GLU A 314 144.53 -56.25 26.29
N GLU A 315 144.10 -57.01 27.30
CA GLU A 315 142.68 -57.38 27.49
C GLU A 315 141.78 -56.14 27.66
N LEU A 316 142.25 -55.13 28.40
CA LEU A 316 141.54 -53.85 28.57
C LEU A 316 141.40 -53.06 27.26
N GLN A 317 142.36 -53.15 26.33
CA GLN A 317 142.25 -52.48 25.03
C GLN A 317 141.25 -53.18 24.09
N GLU A 318 141.19 -54.51 24.10
CA GLU A 318 140.14 -55.27 23.39
C GLU A 318 138.75 -54.95 23.93
N ALA A 319 138.57 -54.99 25.26
CA ALA A 319 137.29 -54.67 25.90
C ALA A 319 136.84 -53.24 25.59
N ARG A 320 137.76 -52.27 25.65
CA ARG A 320 137.47 -50.87 25.32
C ARG A 320 137.06 -50.67 23.85
N LYS A 321 137.68 -51.38 22.90
CA LYS A 321 137.27 -51.33 21.48
C LYS A 321 135.87 -51.93 21.27
N LYS A 322 135.57 -53.08 21.88
CA LYS A 322 134.26 -53.74 21.79
C LYS A 322 133.13 -52.89 22.43
N LEU A 323 133.43 -52.19 23.52
CA LEU A 323 132.51 -51.24 24.15
C LEU A 323 132.30 -49.97 23.30
N ALA A 324 133.35 -49.44 22.65
CA ALA A 324 133.23 -48.27 21.79
C ALA A 324 132.34 -48.54 20.56
N VAL A 325 132.48 -49.70 19.91
CA VAL A 325 131.60 -50.11 18.79
C VAL A 325 130.15 -50.25 19.27
N ARG A 326 129.90 -50.92 20.40
CA ARG A 326 128.54 -51.05 20.97
C ARG A 326 127.92 -49.72 21.40
N LEU A 327 128.73 -48.75 21.82
CA LEU A 327 128.25 -47.41 22.11
C LEU A 327 127.80 -46.71 20.83
N GLN A 328 128.61 -46.75 19.77
CA GLN A 328 128.24 -46.18 18.47
C GLN A 328 127.00 -46.86 17.86
N GLU A 329 126.91 -48.20 17.92
CA GLU A 329 125.71 -48.95 17.48
C GLU A 329 124.43 -48.52 18.24
N ALA A 330 124.56 -48.21 19.54
CA ALA A 330 123.46 -47.72 20.35
C ALA A 330 123.12 -46.24 20.06
N GLU A 331 124.12 -45.39 19.82
CA GLU A 331 123.95 -43.99 19.42
C GLU A 331 123.25 -43.88 18.06
N GLU A 332 123.69 -44.65 17.05
CA GLU A 332 123.05 -44.74 15.73
C GLU A 332 121.59 -45.26 15.83
N ALA A 333 121.31 -46.21 16.73
CA ALA A 333 119.95 -46.69 17.00
C ALA A 333 119.06 -45.63 17.70
N VAL A 334 119.64 -44.83 18.60
CA VAL A 334 118.95 -43.69 19.23
C VAL A 334 118.67 -42.60 18.19
N GLU A 335 119.61 -42.24 17.31
CA GLU A 335 119.35 -41.28 16.23
C GLU A 335 118.29 -41.77 15.26
N ALA A 336 118.33 -43.05 14.86
CA ALA A 336 117.34 -43.65 13.98
C ALA A 336 115.92 -43.73 14.59
N THR A 337 115.81 -43.84 15.92
CA THR A 337 114.51 -43.79 16.62
C THR A 337 114.04 -42.35 16.86
N GLN A 338 114.94 -41.43 17.23
CA GLN A 338 114.68 -39.98 17.33
C GLN A 338 114.15 -39.42 16.00
N ALA A 339 114.77 -39.81 14.86
CA ALA A 339 114.33 -39.44 13.52
C ALA A 339 112.89 -39.93 13.23
N LYS A 340 112.59 -41.20 13.55
CA LYS A 340 111.24 -41.78 13.41
C LYS A 340 110.22 -41.04 14.27
N CYS A 341 110.52 -40.77 15.55
CA CYS A 341 109.67 -39.98 16.43
C CYS A 341 109.36 -38.59 15.83
N SER A 342 110.39 -37.86 15.38
CA SER A 342 110.20 -36.54 14.75
C SER A 342 109.35 -36.58 13.47
N SER A 343 109.38 -37.70 12.73
CA SER A 343 108.53 -37.90 11.55
C SER A 343 107.07 -38.17 11.93
N LEU A 344 106.84 -38.95 12.99
CA LEU A 344 105.52 -39.26 13.52
C LEU A 344 104.87 -38.04 14.20
N GLU A 345 105.65 -37.19 14.86
CA GLU A 345 105.14 -35.92 15.40
C GLU A 345 104.69 -34.97 14.29
N LYS A 346 105.43 -34.90 13.17
CA LYS A 346 105.02 -34.12 11.99
C LYS A 346 103.75 -34.67 11.34
N THR A 347 103.58 -35.99 11.23
CA THR A 347 102.32 -36.56 10.72
C THR A 347 101.17 -36.37 11.70
N LYS A 348 101.40 -36.45 13.01
CA LYS A 348 100.41 -36.13 14.04
C LYS A 348 99.96 -34.67 13.98
N GLN A 349 100.89 -33.71 13.90
CA GLN A 349 100.57 -32.29 13.77
C GLN A 349 99.77 -31.99 12.50
N ARG A 350 100.13 -32.63 11.38
CA ARG A 350 99.38 -32.53 10.13
C ARG A 350 97.96 -33.09 10.24
N LEU A 351 97.80 -34.30 10.78
CA LEU A 351 96.49 -34.92 10.97
C LEU A 351 95.61 -34.16 11.97
N GLN A 352 96.22 -33.50 12.98
CA GLN A 352 95.51 -32.60 13.87
C GLN A 352 94.99 -31.37 13.12
N ALA A 353 95.82 -30.72 12.29
CA ALA A 353 95.39 -29.57 11.49
C ALA A 353 94.28 -29.94 10.49
N GLU A 354 94.42 -31.07 9.79
CA GLU A 354 93.38 -31.60 8.87
C GLU A 354 92.07 -31.92 9.62
N LEU A 355 92.13 -32.33 10.89
CA LEU A 355 90.95 -32.57 11.74
C LEU A 355 90.33 -31.27 12.27
N ASP A 356 91.15 -30.30 12.69
CA ASP A 356 90.70 -28.98 13.15
C ASP A 356 90.03 -28.19 12.00
N GLU A 357 90.56 -28.30 10.78
CA GLU A 357 89.94 -27.77 9.56
C GLU A 357 88.56 -28.41 9.28
N LEU A 358 88.46 -29.75 9.34
CA LEU A 358 87.19 -30.47 9.15
C LEU A 358 86.15 -30.14 10.23
N CYS A 359 86.56 -29.94 11.48
CA CYS A 359 85.68 -29.42 12.54
C CYS A 359 85.17 -28.01 12.20
N ALA A 360 86.05 -27.12 11.76
CA ALA A 360 85.67 -25.77 11.34
C ALA A 360 84.79 -25.75 10.07
N GLU A 361 84.86 -26.74 9.20
CA GLU A 361 83.91 -26.92 8.09
C GLU A 361 82.56 -27.47 8.54
N LEU A 362 82.54 -28.43 9.46
CA LEU A 362 81.31 -28.97 10.06
C LEU A 362 80.52 -27.88 10.79
N ASP A 363 81.18 -27.01 11.56
CA ASP A 363 80.52 -25.89 12.24
C ASP A 363 79.96 -24.84 11.25
N LYS A 364 80.66 -24.56 10.15
CA LYS A 364 80.13 -23.72 9.06
C LYS A 364 78.90 -24.37 8.39
N ALA A 365 78.93 -25.68 8.16
CA ALA A 365 77.81 -26.42 7.59
C ALA A 365 76.60 -26.42 8.53
N ASN A 366 76.81 -26.67 9.83
CA ASN A 366 75.78 -26.58 10.87
C ASN A 366 75.19 -25.16 10.96
N GLY A 367 76.03 -24.12 10.93
CA GLY A 367 75.60 -22.73 10.89
C GLY A 367 74.74 -22.40 9.66
N CYS A 368 75.15 -22.85 8.48
CA CYS A 368 74.36 -22.73 7.26
C CYS A 368 73.02 -23.46 7.36
N GLY A 369 73.01 -24.67 7.92
CA GLY A 369 71.79 -25.44 8.20
C GLY A 369 70.82 -24.68 9.08
N GLN A 370 71.27 -24.13 10.22
CA GLN A 370 70.43 -23.32 11.10
C GLN A 370 69.89 -22.04 10.44
N VAL A 371 70.64 -21.43 9.52
CA VAL A 371 70.16 -20.25 8.77
C VAL A 371 69.11 -20.63 7.72
N LEU A 372 69.28 -21.77 7.04
CA LEU A 372 68.28 -22.31 6.11
C LEU A 372 67.00 -22.73 6.84
N ASP A 373 67.11 -23.40 7.97
CA ASP A 373 65.98 -23.85 8.78
C ASP A 373 65.16 -22.66 9.34
N LYS A 374 65.84 -21.59 9.78
CA LYS A 374 65.19 -20.31 10.13
C LYS A 374 64.48 -19.65 8.94
N LYS A 375 65.06 -19.70 7.73
CA LYS A 375 64.41 -19.20 6.50
C LYS A 375 63.21 -20.04 6.09
N GLN A 376 63.29 -21.36 6.21
CA GLN A 376 62.18 -22.27 5.93
C GLN A 376 60.99 -21.96 6.83
N ARG A 377 61.18 -21.90 8.16
CA ARG A 377 60.11 -21.57 9.11
C ARG A 377 59.49 -20.18 8.86
N LEU A 378 60.29 -19.21 8.39
CA LEU A 378 59.80 -17.89 8.02
C LEU A 378 58.93 -17.93 6.75
N LEU A 379 59.34 -18.69 5.73
CA LEU A 379 58.58 -18.90 4.50
C LEU A 379 57.30 -19.72 4.75
N GLU A 380 57.36 -20.75 5.60
CA GLU A 380 56.20 -21.53 6.05
C GLU A 380 55.19 -20.65 6.77
N LYS A 381 55.65 -19.76 7.67
CA LYS A 381 54.77 -18.76 8.29
C LYS A 381 54.17 -17.84 7.23
N GLN A 382 54.97 -17.24 6.35
CA GLN A 382 54.45 -16.35 5.29
C GLN A 382 53.42 -17.05 4.40
N LEU A 383 53.63 -18.32 4.04
CA LEU A 383 52.66 -19.13 3.29
C LEU A 383 51.38 -19.41 4.09
N SER A 384 51.47 -19.57 5.41
CA SER A 384 50.29 -19.66 6.30
C SER A 384 49.54 -18.33 6.37
N ASP A 385 50.25 -17.21 6.55
CA ASP A 385 49.68 -15.86 6.61
C ASP A 385 48.98 -15.51 5.28
N TYR A 386 49.59 -15.85 4.12
CA TYR A 386 48.97 -15.68 2.81
C TYR A 386 47.76 -16.61 2.57
N ARG A 387 47.81 -17.87 3.01
CA ARG A 387 46.64 -18.79 2.91
C ARG A 387 45.46 -18.26 3.69
N HIS A 388 45.67 -17.90 4.96
CA HIS A 388 44.64 -17.32 5.80
C HIS A 388 44.01 -16.08 5.15
N LYS A 389 44.83 -15.22 4.53
CA LYS A 389 44.35 -14.04 3.81
C LYS A 389 43.59 -14.35 2.51
N CYS A 390 43.92 -15.44 1.82
CA CYS A 390 43.10 -15.94 0.71
C CYS A 390 41.74 -16.47 1.21
N ASP A 391 41.73 -17.19 2.34
CA ASP A 391 40.50 -17.71 2.96
C ASP A 391 39.59 -16.56 3.46
N GLU A 392 40.17 -15.50 4.03
CA GLU A 392 39.48 -14.23 4.37
C GLU A 392 38.85 -13.59 3.13
N LEU A 393 39.62 -13.37 2.07
CA LEU A 393 39.14 -12.75 0.83
C LEU A 393 38.06 -13.58 0.13
N LEU A 394 38.15 -14.92 0.19
CA LEU A 394 37.09 -15.80 -0.30
C LEU A 394 35.80 -15.63 0.52
N ALA A 395 35.88 -15.54 1.85
CA ALA A 395 34.71 -15.30 2.70
C ALA A 395 34.09 -13.91 2.46
N GLU A 396 34.89 -12.87 2.25
CA GLU A 396 34.43 -11.52 1.88
C GLU A 396 33.69 -11.53 0.52
N VAL A 397 34.26 -12.18 -0.51
CA VAL A 397 33.61 -12.34 -1.81
C VAL A 397 32.29 -13.10 -1.69
N ASP A 398 32.26 -14.15 -0.87
CA ASP A 398 31.06 -14.97 -0.63
C ASP A 398 29.97 -14.21 0.15
N SER A 399 30.34 -13.20 0.97
CA SER A 399 29.39 -12.26 1.58
C SER A 399 28.87 -11.26 0.55
N CYS A 400 29.76 -10.61 -0.21
CA CYS A 400 29.40 -9.66 -1.27
C CYS A 400 28.46 -10.29 -2.32
N GLN A 401 28.65 -11.58 -2.64
CA GLN A 401 27.74 -12.31 -3.53
C GLN A 401 26.35 -12.57 -2.90
N LYS A 402 26.27 -12.84 -1.58
CA LYS A 402 24.99 -13.01 -0.88
C LYS A 402 24.23 -11.68 -0.80
N GLU A 403 24.93 -10.60 -0.44
CA GLU A 403 24.41 -9.23 -0.40
C GLU A 403 23.93 -8.78 -1.79
N SER A 404 24.71 -9.02 -2.85
CA SER A 404 24.31 -8.74 -4.24
C SER A 404 23.04 -9.49 -4.65
N ARG A 405 22.90 -10.78 -4.30
CA ARG A 405 21.68 -11.57 -4.55
C ARG A 405 20.49 -11.08 -3.73
N GLN A 406 20.72 -10.65 -2.48
CA GLN A 406 19.68 -10.07 -1.64
C GLN A 406 19.19 -8.73 -2.21
N HIS A 407 20.08 -7.82 -2.58
CA HIS A 407 19.72 -6.55 -3.21
C HIS A 407 19.03 -6.74 -4.57
N ALA A 408 19.39 -7.77 -5.35
CA ALA A 408 18.65 -8.13 -6.56
C ALA A 408 17.20 -8.56 -6.27
N ALA A 409 16.97 -9.30 -5.18
CA ALA A 409 15.63 -9.69 -4.75
C ALA A 409 14.83 -8.51 -4.14
N GLU A 410 15.48 -7.62 -3.41
CA GLU A 410 14.89 -6.37 -2.88
C GLU A 410 14.49 -5.43 -4.04
N LEU A 411 15.36 -5.28 -5.05
CA LEU A 411 15.07 -4.52 -6.27
C LEU A 411 13.92 -5.13 -7.09
N PHE A 412 13.80 -6.46 -7.13
CA PHE A 412 12.66 -7.12 -7.77
C PHE A 412 11.34 -6.84 -7.02
N LYS A 413 11.34 -6.93 -5.67
CA LYS A 413 10.18 -6.55 -4.85
C LYS A 413 9.79 -5.09 -5.04
N LEU A 414 10.76 -4.18 -5.08
CA LEU A 414 10.53 -2.76 -5.28
C LEU A 414 9.99 -2.43 -6.68
N LYS A 415 10.34 -3.23 -7.70
CA LYS A 415 9.71 -3.15 -9.03
C LYS A 415 8.24 -3.59 -8.98
N SER A 416 7.93 -4.73 -8.36
CA SER A 416 6.55 -5.19 -8.19
C SER A 416 5.69 -4.12 -7.52
N SER A 417 6.12 -3.57 -6.38
CA SER A 417 5.35 -2.54 -5.68
C SER A 417 5.25 -1.20 -6.44
N TYR A 418 6.23 -0.89 -7.30
CA TYR A 418 6.16 0.27 -8.20
C TYR A 418 5.20 0.04 -9.38
N GLU A 419 5.18 -1.16 -9.95
CA GLU A 419 4.24 -1.58 -11.00
C GLU A 419 2.80 -1.62 -10.46
N GLU A 420 2.59 -2.20 -9.28
CA GLU A 420 1.32 -2.15 -8.51
C GLU A 420 0.88 -0.70 -8.21
N SER A 421 1.82 0.18 -7.86
CA SER A 421 1.54 1.61 -7.62
C SER A 421 1.16 2.36 -8.92
N LEU A 422 1.73 1.98 -10.06
CA LEU A 422 1.35 2.51 -11.36
C LEU A 422 -0.05 2.05 -11.78
N GLU A 423 -0.39 0.78 -11.58
CA GLU A 423 -1.74 0.26 -11.83
C GLU A 423 -2.80 0.98 -10.96
N GLN A 424 -2.51 1.20 -9.68
CA GLN A 424 -3.37 2.00 -8.79
C GLN A 424 -3.52 3.45 -9.27
N LEU A 425 -2.43 4.08 -9.72
CA LEU A 425 -2.44 5.44 -10.24
C LEU A 425 -3.23 5.53 -11.56
N GLU A 426 -3.16 4.51 -12.43
CA GLU A 426 -4.02 4.40 -13.60
C GLU A 426 -5.49 4.18 -13.25
N ALA A 427 -5.80 3.35 -12.24
CA ALA A 427 -7.17 3.15 -11.76
C ALA A 427 -7.76 4.47 -11.24
N LEU A 428 -7.01 5.21 -10.41
CA LEU A 428 -7.39 6.54 -9.92
C LEU A 428 -7.55 7.56 -11.05
N ARG A 429 -6.72 7.51 -12.11
CA ARG A 429 -6.91 8.34 -13.32
C ARG A 429 -8.20 7.98 -14.07
N LYS A 430 -8.54 6.70 -14.17
CA LYS A 430 -9.77 6.21 -14.82
C LYS A 430 -11.01 6.63 -14.01
N GLU A 431 -10.99 6.47 -12.68
CA GLU A 431 -12.08 6.94 -11.83
C GLU A 431 -12.22 8.46 -11.87
N ASN A 432 -11.13 9.22 -11.71
CA ASN A 432 -11.18 10.69 -11.75
C ASN A 432 -11.71 11.21 -13.09
N LYS A 433 -11.37 10.56 -14.22
CA LYS A 433 -11.99 10.85 -15.53
C LYS A 433 -13.50 10.54 -15.54
N ALA A 434 -13.93 9.43 -14.97
CA ALA A 434 -15.36 9.13 -14.83
C ALA A 434 -16.09 10.16 -13.94
N ARG A 435 -15.49 10.60 -12.82
CA ARG A 435 -16.04 11.70 -12.00
C ARG A 435 -16.10 13.03 -12.77
N GLN A 436 -15.09 13.31 -13.60
CA GLN A 436 -15.07 14.49 -14.46
C GLN A 436 -16.23 14.45 -15.48
N GLU A 437 -16.56 13.26 -16.00
CA GLU A 437 -17.69 13.02 -16.90
C GLU A 437 -19.04 13.11 -16.17
N GLU A 438 -19.18 12.49 -14.98
CA GLU A 438 -20.34 12.67 -14.07
C GLU A 438 -20.62 14.16 -13.76
N ILE A 439 -19.57 14.95 -13.52
CA ILE A 439 -19.68 16.40 -13.26
C ILE A 439 -20.15 17.17 -14.50
N VAL A 440 -19.73 16.78 -15.71
CA VAL A 440 -20.22 17.39 -16.96
C VAL A 440 -21.70 17.05 -17.16
N ASP A 441 -22.08 15.77 -17.07
CA ASP A 441 -23.47 15.32 -17.24
C ASP A 441 -24.42 16.02 -16.25
N LEU A 442 -24.03 16.12 -14.97
CA LEU A 442 -24.79 16.84 -13.95
C LEU A 442 -24.86 18.35 -14.21
N THR A 443 -23.81 18.94 -14.80
CA THR A 443 -23.80 20.36 -15.19
C THR A 443 -24.73 20.63 -16.38
N GLU A 444 -24.77 19.73 -17.37
CA GLU A 444 -25.68 19.81 -18.50
C GLU A 444 -27.15 19.63 -18.04
N GLN A 445 -27.42 18.64 -17.18
CA GLN A 445 -28.73 18.44 -16.55
C GLN A 445 -29.20 19.66 -15.74
N LEU A 446 -28.31 20.30 -14.97
CA LEU A 446 -28.62 21.56 -14.28
C LEU A 446 -28.91 22.70 -15.27
N SER A 447 -28.23 22.73 -16.42
CA SER A 447 -28.50 23.72 -17.48
C SER A 447 -29.88 23.53 -18.12
N ASP A 448 -30.30 22.28 -18.37
CA ASP A 448 -31.62 21.94 -18.92
C ASP A 448 -32.74 22.09 -17.89
N GLY A 449 -32.47 21.75 -16.62
CA GLY A 449 -33.33 22.12 -15.49
C GLY A 449 -33.55 23.62 -15.41
N GLY A 450 -32.52 24.44 -15.62
CA GLY A 450 -32.62 25.89 -15.70
C GLY A 450 -33.51 26.38 -16.86
N LYS A 451 -33.41 25.76 -18.05
CA LYS A 451 -34.29 26.04 -19.20
C LYS A 451 -35.75 25.67 -18.88
N SER A 452 -35.97 24.46 -18.37
CA SER A 452 -37.29 23.95 -17.95
C SER A 452 -37.95 24.85 -16.90
N VAL A 453 -37.22 25.27 -15.86
CA VAL A 453 -37.72 26.22 -14.84
C VAL A 453 -38.08 27.58 -15.46
N HIS A 454 -37.31 28.06 -16.45
CA HIS A 454 -37.63 29.31 -17.15
C HIS A 454 -38.89 29.20 -18.01
N GLU A 455 -39.07 28.07 -18.70
CA GLU A 455 -40.28 27.79 -19.49
C GLU A 455 -41.52 27.61 -18.60
N LEU A 456 -41.39 26.89 -17.48
CA LEU A 456 -42.45 26.76 -16.47
C LEU A 456 -42.81 28.11 -15.84
N HIS A 457 -41.84 28.99 -15.57
CA HIS A 457 -42.11 30.35 -15.07
C HIS A 457 -42.80 31.23 -16.12
N LYS A 458 -42.46 31.07 -17.40
CA LYS A 458 -43.13 31.75 -18.52
C LYS A 458 -44.56 31.25 -18.73
N ALA A 459 -44.76 29.93 -18.65
CA ALA A 459 -46.08 29.30 -18.69
C ALA A 459 -46.94 29.75 -17.50
N LYS A 460 -46.38 29.73 -16.28
CA LYS A 460 -47.03 30.22 -15.06
C LYS A 460 -47.54 31.65 -15.25
N LYS A 461 -46.70 32.58 -15.71
CA LYS A 461 -47.11 33.98 -15.96
C LYS A 461 -48.25 34.11 -16.97
N LYS A 462 -48.28 33.25 -18.00
CA LYS A 462 -49.41 33.21 -18.96
C LYS A 462 -50.70 32.74 -18.28
N MET A 463 -50.64 31.71 -17.44
CA MET A 463 -51.81 31.26 -16.65
C MET A 463 -52.24 32.29 -15.60
N GLU A 464 -51.31 33.07 -15.02
CA GLU A 464 -51.63 34.17 -14.11
C GLU A 464 -52.37 35.31 -14.84
N MET A 465 -51.93 35.70 -16.04
CA MET A 465 -52.64 36.67 -16.88
C MET A 465 -54.02 36.16 -17.33
N GLU A 466 -54.13 34.92 -17.81
CA GLU A 466 -55.42 34.31 -18.19
C GLU A 466 -56.39 34.25 -16.99
N LYS A 467 -55.88 34.04 -15.78
CA LYS A 467 -56.67 34.07 -14.54
C LYS A 467 -57.12 35.49 -14.18
N GLU A 468 -56.29 36.51 -14.42
CA GLU A 468 -56.66 37.93 -14.22
C GLU A 468 -57.71 38.39 -15.24
N GLU A 469 -57.56 38.02 -16.52
CA GLU A 469 -58.54 38.29 -17.58
C GLU A 469 -59.90 37.61 -17.31
N LEU A 470 -59.88 36.33 -16.90
CA LEU A 470 -61.11 35.62 -16.51
C LEU A 470 -61.76 36.22 -15.26
N GLN A 471 -60.97 36.64 -14.26
CA GLN A 471 -61.50 37.27 -13.05
C GLN A 471 -62.18 38.61 -13.37
N ALA A 472 -61.58 39.45 -14.22
CA ALA A 472 -62.21 40.68 -14.68
C ALA A 472 -63.54 40.42 -15.42
N SER A 473 -63.60 39.37 -16.27
CA SER A 473 -64.85 39.00 -16.96
C SER A 473 -65.94 38.46 -16.02
N LEU A 474 -65.55 37.87 -14.88
CA LEU A 474 -66.48 37.46 -13.82
C LEU A 474 -67.00 38.67 -13.06
N GLU A 475 -66.13 39.60 -12.66
CA GLU A 475 -66.51 40.85 -11.98
C GLU A 475 -67.46 41.71 -12.85
N GLU A 476 -67.24 41.78 -14.18
CA GLU A 476 -68.18 42.41 -15.12
C GLU A 476 -69.53 41.69 -15.19
N ALA A 477 -69.54 40.35 -15.14
CA ALA A 477 -70.77 39.55 -15.16
C ALA A 477 -71.56 39.64 -13.84
N GLU A 478 -70.87 39.74 -12.70
CA GLU A 478 -71.47 39.96 -11.38
C GLU A 478 -72.13 41.35 -11.30
N VAL A 479 -71.46 42.41 -11.76
CA VAL A 479 -72.06 43.76 -11.87
C VAL A 479 -73.27 43.79 -12.82
N ALA A 480 -73.23 43.00 -13.91
CA ALA A 480 -74.39 42.85 -14.79
C ALA A 480 -75.56 42.12 -14.11
N LEU A 481 -75.29 41.11 -13.28
CA LEU A 481 -76.29 40.40 -12.49
C LEU A 481 -76.93 41.32 -11.43
N GLU A 482 -76.14 42.05 -10.65
CA GLU A 482 -76.64 43.04 -9.68
C GLU A 482 -77.56 44.08 -10.33
N ALA A 483 -77.25 44.48 -11.58
CA ALA A 483 -78.06 45.41 -12.35
C ALA A 483 -79.42 44.83 -12.80
N GLU A 484 -79.49 43.53 -13.12
CA GLU A 484 -80.75 42.81 -13.41
C GLU A 484 -81.55 42.53 -12.13
N GLU A 485 -80.92 42.09 -11.04
CA GLU A 485 -81.60 41.94 -9.73
C GLU A 485 -82.20 43.27 -9.25
N SER A 486 -81.47 44.37 -9.45
CA SER A 486 -81.95 45.74 -9.21
C SER A 486 -83.11 46.16 -10.13
N LYS A 487 -83.33 45.51 -11.28
CA LYS A 487 -84.55 45.70 -12.10
C LYS A 487 -85.69 44.83 -11.58
N VAL A 488 -85.42 43.57 -11.24
CA VAL A 488 -86.42 42.66 -10.65
C VAL A 488 -87.01 43.24 -9.36
N LEU A 489 -86.18 43.81 -8.48
CA LEU A 489 -86.64 44.48 -7.26
C LEU A 489 -87.52 45.71 -7.55
N ARG A 490 -87.24 46.49 -8.60
CA ARG A 490 -88.11 47.59 -9.04
C ARG A 490 -89.45 47.08 -9.57
N VAL A 491 -89.45 46.05 -10.40
CA VAL A 491 -90.69 45.43 -10.91
C VAL A 491 -91.49 44.79 -9.77
N GLN A 492 -90.87 44.26 -8.72
CA GLN A 492 -91.56 43.78 -7.52
C GLN A 492 -92.16 44.94 -6.69
N LEU A 493 -91.50 46.10 -6.63
CA LEU A 493 -92.03 47.31 -6.00
C LEU A 493 -93.23 47.87 -6.80
N GLU A 494 -93.12 47.95 -8.13
CA GLU A 494 -94.23 48.34 -9.01
C GLU A 494 -95.41 47.35 -8.92
N LEU A 495 -95.14 46.04 -8.82
CA LEU A 495 -96.16 45.01 -8.62
C LEU A 495 -96.83 45.08 -7.24
N SER A 496 -96.12 45.50 -6.19
CA SER A 496 -96.71 45.69 -4.85
C SER A 496 -97.48 47.01 -4.74
N GLN A 497 -97.03 48.08 -5.39
CA GLN A 497 -97.80 49.34 -5.53
C GLN A 497 -99.08 49.13 -6.34
N THR A 498 -99.02 48.45 -7.49
CA THR A 498 -100.23 48.15 -8.29
C THR A 498 -101.19 47.19 -7.60
N LYS A 499 -100.70 46.26 -6.75
CA LYS A 499 -101.56 45.50 -5.83
C LYS A 499 -102.23 46.40 -4.80
N ALA A 500 -101.49 47.28 -4.13
CA ALA A 500 -102.06 48.22 -3.16
C ALA A 500 -103.10 49.16 -3.78
N ASP A 501 -102.90 49.63 -5.02
CA ASP A 501 -103.90 50.44 -5.75
C ASP A 501 -105.15 49.63 -6.15
N LEU A 502 -104.99 48.34 -6.48
CA LEU A 502 -106.12 47.45 -6.71
C LEU A 502 -106.88 47.14 -5.42
N GLU A 503 -106.18 46.87 -4.32
CA GLU A 503 -106.75 46.69 -2.98
C GLU A 503 -107.49 47.96 -2.52
N ARG A 504 -106.94 49.16 -2.79
CA ARG A 504 -107.58 50.44 -2.49
C ARG A 504 -108.87 50.64 -3.29
N ARG A 505 -108.89 50.27 -4.58
CA ARG A 505 -110.11 50.26 -5.42
C ARG A 505 -111.13 49.19 -4.99
N LEU A 506 -110.65 48.09 -4.42
CA LEU A 506 -111.49 47.02 -3.88
C LEU A 506 -112.15 47.48 -2.57
N GLN A 507 -111.39 48.14 -1.69
CA GLN A 507 -111.92 48.82 -0.50
C GLN A 507 -112.95 49.91 -0.86
N GLU A 508 -112.69 50.74 -1.89
CA GLU A 508 -113.68 51.71 -2.39
C GLU A 508 -115.00 51.04 -2.82
N LYS A 509 -114.97 49.77 -3.27
CA LYS A 509 -116.15 48.96 -3.61
C LYS A 509 -116.77 48.24 -2.41
N ASP A 510 -115.95 47.79 -1.46
CA ASP A 510 -116.45 47.22 -0.20
C ASP A 510 -117.08 48.28 0.70
N ASP A 511 -116.65 49.55 0.64
CA ASP A 511 -117.28 50.66 1.37
C ASP A 511 -118.68 51.00 0.82
N GLU A 512 -118.87 50.95 -0.51
CA GLU A 512 -120.20 51.01 -1.15
C GLU A 512 -121.11 49.85 -0.67
N MET A 513 -120.55 48.63 -0.58
CA MET A 513 -121.25 47.45 -0.08
C MET A 513 -121.50 47.50 1.43
N GLU A 514 -120.62 48.10 2.22
CA GLU A 514 -120.79 48.33 3.65
C GLU A 514 -121.92 49.33 3.93
N SER A 515 -122.10 50.35 3.10
CA SER A 515 -123.25 51.25 3.20
C SER A 515 -124.58 50.51 3.08
N ALA A 516 -124.64 49.45 2.25
CA ALA A 516 -125.79 48.55 2.19
C ALA A 516 -125.86 47.60 3.41
N ARG A 517 -124.75 46.98 3.82
CA ARG A 517 -124.70 46.08 5.00
C ARG A 517 -125.07 46.77 6.31
N LYS A 518 -124.72 48.05 6.51
CA LYS A 518 -125.03 48.83 7.73
C LYS A 518 -126.55 49.03 7.95
N GLY A 519 -127.38 48.83 6.92
CA GLY A 519 -128.83 48.71 7.06
C GLY A 519 -129.30 47.38 7.66
N HIS A 520 -128.56 46.29 7.42
CA HIS A 520 -128.89 44.94 7.89
C HIS A 520 -128.19 44.55 9.21
N GLN A 521 -127.03 45.14 9.52
CA GLN A 521 -126.20 44.78 10.68
C GLN A 521 -126.91 44.93 12.03
N ARG A 522 -127.86 45.87 12.16
CA ARG A 522 -128.68 46.08 13.38
C ARG A 522 -129.52 44.87 13.79
N ALA A 523 -129.71 43.89 12.90
CA ALA A 523 -130.37 42.62 13.23
C ALA A 523 -129.41 41.54 13.77
N LEU A 524 -128.09 41.69 13.57
CA LEU A 524 -127.07 40.71 13.94
C LEU A 524 -126.45 40.96 15.33
N GLU A 525 -126.52 42.19 15.84
CA GLU A 525 -126.00 42.57 17.16
C GLU A 525 -126.63 41.76 18.32
N SER A 526 -127.83 41.20 18.12
CA SER A 526 -128.49 40.28 19.06
C SER A 526 -127.80 38.91 19.20
N LEU A 527 -126.96 38.50 18.26
CA LEU A 527 -126.26 37.20 18.28
C LEU A 527 -124.84 37.30 18.85
N GLN A 528 -124.29 38.51 18.97
CA GLN A 528 -122.89 38.75 19.36
C GLN A 528 -122.57 38.25 20.78
N ALA A 529 -123.56 38.25 21.69
CA ALA A 529 -123.41 37.88 23.10
C ALA A 529 -123.04 36.40 23.36
N ALA A 530 -123.09 35.54 22.33
CA ALA A 530 -122.66 34.14 22.45
C ALA A 530 -121.13 33.95 22.32
N LEU A 531 -120.38 34.97 21.86
CA LEU A 531 -118.98 34.81 21.43
C LEU A 531 -117.95 34.99 22.56
N ASP A 532 -118.29 35.68 23.65
CA ASP A 532 -117.35 36.07 24.73
C ASP A 532 -116.79 34.90 25.58
N VAL A 533 -117.24 33.67 25.33
CA VAL A 533 -116.76 32.46 26.02
C VAL A 533 -115.40 31.98 25.47
N GLU A 534 -115.20 32.07 24.15
CA GLU A 534 -114.02 31.53 23.45
C GLU A 534 -112.70 32.23 23.82
N LEU A 535 -112.76 33.53 24.12
CA LEU A 535 -111.56 34.39 24.27
C LEU A 535 -110.62 33.97 25.42
N LYS A 536 -111.08 33.13 26.36
CA LYS A 536 -110.27 32.70 27.53
C LYS A 536 -109.21 31.65 27.20
N GLY A 537 -109.44 30.78 26.21
CA GLY A 537 -108.50 29.67 25.91
C GLY A 537 -107.17 30.11 25.30
N ARG A 538 -107.11 31.28 24.67
CA ARG A 538 -105.96 31.73 23.86
C ARG A 538 -104.73 32.15 24.68
N VAL A 539 -104.90 32.47 25.96
CA VAL A 539 -103.85 33.09 26.79
C VAL A 539 -102.84 32.06 27.33
N GLU A 540 -103.25 30.82 27.59
CA GLU A 540 -102.40 29.82 28.27
C GLU A 540 -101.32 29.24 27.35
N ALA A 541 -101.66 28.98 26.08
CA ALA A 541 -100.74 28.43 25.08
C ALA A 541 -99.47 29.28 24.87
N GLN A 542 -99.60 30.61 24.98
CA GLN A 542 -98.49 31.54 24.71
C GLN A 542 -97.43 31.56 25.83
N ARG A 543 -97.73 30.97 27.00
CA ARG A 543 -96.84 30.93 28.17
C ARG A 543 -95.87 29.75 28.17
N LEU A 544 -96.26 28.62 27.55
CA LEU A 544 -95.43 27.41 27.44
C LEU A 544 -94.27 27.58 26.45
N LYS A 545 -94.52 28.22 25.30
CA LYS A 545 -93.52 28.40 24.23
C LYS A 545 -92.21 29.02 24.74
N LYS A 546 -92.28 30.08 25.55
CA LYS A 546 -91.11 30.84 26.01
C LYS A 546 -90.16 30.11 26.95
N LYS A 547 -90.57 28.97 27.55
CA LYS A 547 -89.65 28.15 28.38
C LYS A 547 -88.76 27.24 27.55
N LEU A 548 -89.35 26.61 26.53
CA LEU A 548 -88.63 25.70 25.63
C LEU A 548 -87.58 26.44 24.80
N GLU A 549 -87.85 27.70 24.46
CA GLU A 549 -86.90 28.59 23.77
C GLU A 549 -85.65 28.90 24.63
N THR A 550 -85.78 29.01 25.96
CA THR A 550 -84.62 29.23 26.85
C THR A 550 -83.86 27.95 27.14
N GLU A 551 -84.54 26.83 27.41
CA GLU A 551 -83.92 25.55 27.75
C GLU A 551 -83.07 24.98 26.58
N LEU A 552 -83.42 25.33 25.34
CA LEU A 552 -82.68 24.92 24.15
C LEU A 552 -81.36 25.72 23.97
N SER A 553 -81.37 27.02 24.26
CA SER A 553 -80.18 27.89 24.16
C SER A 553 -79.06 27.51 25.14
N ASP A 554 -79.41 27.05 26.35
CA ASP A 554 -78.43 26.64 27.36
C ASP A 554 -77.72 25.33 26.96
N LEU A 555 -78.44 24.41 26.30
CA LEU A 555 -77.88 23.13 25.82
C LEU A 555 -76.92 23.30 24.64
N GLU A 556 -77.17 24.26 23.75
CA GLU A 556 -76.24 24.62 22.65
C GLU A 556 -74.93 25.19 23.18
N LEU A 557 -74.98 26.07 24.20
CA LEU A 557 -73.81 26.61 24.87
C LEU A 557 -73.00 25.51 25.59
N GLN A 558 -73.68 24.56 26.22
CA GLN A 558 -73.03 23.45 26.92
C GLN A 558 -72.37 22.47 25.93
N THR A 559 -72.98 22.23 24.76
CA THR A 559 -72.46 21.36 23.70
C THR A 559 -71.20 21.93 23.03
N THR A 560 -71.15 23.25 22.82
CA THR A 560 -69.98 23.94 22.25
C THR A 560 -68.78 23.96 23.21
N LEU A 561 -69.02 24.12 24.52
CA LEU A 561 -67.98 24.04 25.54
C LEU A 561 -67.36 22.62 25.64
N LEU A 562 -68.20 21.58 25.60
CA LEU A 562 -67.77 20.18 25.64
C LEU A 562 -67.02 19.74 24.38
N THR A 563 -67.39 20.26 23.20
CA THR A 563 -66.63 19.99 21.97
C THR A 563 -65.28 20.69 21.96
N SER A 564 -65.20 21.96 22.39
CA SER A 564 -63.91 22.69 22.48
C SER A 564 -62.89 21.95 23.35
N THR A 565 -63.26 21.64 24.60
CA THR A 565 -62.42 20.93 25.57
C THR A 565 -62.00 19.54 25.09
N ASN A 566 -62.88 18.81 24.39
CA ASN A 566 -62.52 17.52 23.79
C ASN A 566 -61.46 17.67 22.66
N THR A 567 -61.50 18.74 21.85
CA THR A 567 -60.41 18.98 20.87
C THR A 567 -59.08 19.32 21.53
N GLU A 568 -59.09 19.99 22.68
CA GLU A 568 -57.88 20.31 23.45
C GLU A 568 -57.26 19.06 24.09
N LEU A 569 -58.08 18.21 24.69
CA LEU A 569 -57.65 16.89 25.20
C LEU A 569 -57.13 15.99 24.07
N SER A 570 -57.75 16.02 22.89
CA SER A 570 -57.24 15.30 21.70
C SER A 570 -55.87 15.79 21.25
N LYS A 571 -55.63 17.12 21.24
CA LYS A 571 -54.33 17.73 20.93
C LYS A 571 -53.28 17.39 21.99
N ALA A 572 -53.64 17.41 23.27
CA ALA A 572 -52.76 17.04 24.37
C ALA A 572 -52.35 15.56 24.31
N ASN A 573 -53.32 14.66 24.06
CA ASN A 573 -53.07 13.23 23.91
C ASN A 573 -52.13 12.92 22.73
N LYS A 574 -52.32 13.58 21.57
CA LYS A 574 -51.40 13.46 20.43
C LYS A 574 -49.97 13.90 20.77
N ARG A 575 -49.78 15.01 21.51
CA ARG A 575 -48.47 15.46 21.97
C ARG A 575 -47.82 14.45 22.93
N ALA A 576 -48.57 13.91 23.88
CA ALA A 576 -48.09 12.88 24.79
C ALA A 576 -47.70 11.59 24.05
N GLN A 577 -48.52 11.15 23.08
CA GLN A 577 -48.25 9.98 22.24
C GLN A 577 -47.01 10.18 21.35
N GLN A 578 -46.74 11.39 20.90
CA GLN A 578 -45.58 11.73 20.08
C GLN A 578 -44.29 11.77 20.93
N SER A 579 -44.33 12.45 22.09
CA SER A 579 -43.22 12.44 23.06
C SER A 579 -42.90 11.03 23.59
N ALA A 580 -43.91 10.17 23.78
CA ALA A 580 -43.69 8.78 24.17
C ALA A 580 -42.95 7.97 23.09
N LYS A 581 -43.20 8.25 21.80
CA LYS A 581 -42.46 7.62 20.69
C LYS A 581 -41.03 8.13 20.56
N GLU A 582 -40.82 9.42 20.79
CA GLU A 582 -39.49 10.05 20.80
C GLU A 582 -38.63 9.46 21.92
N LEU A 583 -39.18 9.33 23.14
CA LEU A 583 -38.52 8.66 24.27
C LEU A 583 -38.30 7.16 24.04
N GLN A 584 -39.23 6.47 23.36
CA GLN A 584 -39.04 5.05 23.01
C GLN A 584 -37.91 4.88 21.98
N ALA A 585 -37.83 5.73 20.96
CA ALA A 585 -36.75 5.69 19.97
C ALA A 585 -35.38 5.93 20.63
N GLN A 586 -35.29 6.92 21.52
CA GLN A 586 -34.07 7.18 22.31
C GLN A 586 -33.68 5.98 23.19
N LEU A 587 -34.64 5.32 23.85
CA LEU A 587 -34.37 4.11 24.63
C LEU A 587 -33.87 2.95 23.75
N GLU A 588 -34.42 2.78 22.55
CA GLU A 588 -33.96 1.77 21.59
C GLU A 588 -32.58 2.11 20.99
N GLU A 589 -32.21 3.38 20.88
CA GLU A 589 -30.86 3.82 20.48
C GLU A 589 -29.83 3.58 21.59
N GLU A 590 -30.14 3.97 22.83
CA GLU A 590 -29.29 3.72 24.01
C GLU A 590 -29.08 2.21 24.26
N VAL A 591 -30.11 1.37 24.09
CA VAL A 591 -29.98 -0.09 24.18
C VAL A 591 -29.04 -0.64 23.11
N ARG A 592 -29.19 -0.22 21.83
CA ARG A 592 -28.26 -0.65 20.76
C ARG A 592 -26.83 -0.18 20.99
N ALA A 593 -26.64 1.04 21.51
CA ALA A 593 -25.32 1.55 21.87
C ALA A 593 -24.68 0.75 23.02
N HIS A 594 -25.47 0.37 24.04
CA HIS A 594 -25.02 -0.47 25.14
C HIS A 594 -24.71 -1.91 24.70
N GLU A 595 -25.51 -2.50 23.80
CA GLU A 595 -25.23 -3.80 23.20
C GLU A 595 -23.91 -3.77 22.39
N GLN A 596 -23.69 -2.74 21.57
CA GLN A 596 -22.43 -2.53 20.84
C GLN A 596 -21.23 -2.37 21.79
N GLN A 597 -21.37 -1.61 22.89
CA GLN A 597 -20.31 -1.49 23.90
C GLN A 597 -20.03 -2.82 24.61
N GLN A 598 -21.03 -3.68 24.84
CA GLN A 598 -20.81 -5.02 25.38
C GLN A 598 -20.11 -5.96 24.38
N GLU A 599 -20.42 -5.87 23.08
CA GLU A 599 -19.70 -6.63 22.05
C GLU A 599 -18.25 -6.16 21.90
N GLU A 600 -17.99 -4.85 21.93
CA GLU A 600 -16.63 -4.28 21.93
C GLU A 600 -15.87 -4.65 23.21
N GLN A 601 -16.49 -4.60 24.39
CA GLN A 601 -15.88 -5.06 25.64
C GLN A 601 -15.54 -6.56 25.56
N ALA A 602 -16.47 -7.41 25.10
CA ALA A 602 -16.22 -8.84 24.95
C ALA A 602 -15.13 -9.15 23.90
N ALA A 603 -14.99 -8.34 22.86
CA ALA A 603 -13.89 -8.44 21.90
C ALA A 603 -12.54 -8.03 22.53
N LEU A 604 -12.52 -6.96 23.34
CA LEU A 604 -11.33 -6.53 24.08
C LEU A 604 -10.91 -7.55 25.14
N GLU A 605 -11.85 -8.14 25.88
CA GLU A 605 -11.57 -9.21 26.85
C GLU A 605 -10.95 -10.45 26.20
N ARG A 606 -11.44 -10.85 25.00
CA ARG A 606 -10.82 -11.91 24.18
C ARG A 606 -9.42 -11.51 23.69
N ARG A 607 -9.22 -10.26 23.28
CA ARG A 607 -7.88 -9.75 22.86
C ARG A 607 -6.90 -9.74 24.04
N VAL A 608 -7.36 -9.44 25.25
CA VAL A 608 -6.57 -9.50 26.49
C VAL A 608 -6.21 -10.94 26.87
N THR A 609 -7.13 -11.90 26.78
CA THR A 609 -6.79 -13.31 27.09
C THR A 609 -5.82 -13.93 26.08
N VAL A 610 -5.92 -13.58 24.79
CA VAL A 610 -4.91 -13.95 23.78
C VAL A 610 -3.54 -13.35 24.12
N LEU A 611 -3.46 -12.03 24.36
CA LEU A 611 -2.21 -11.35 24.75
C LEU A 611 -1.60 -11.91 26.06
N LEU A 612 -2.42 -12.39 26.99
CA LEU A 612 -1.94 -13.09 28.19
C LEU A 612 -1.33 -14.45 27.84
N SER A 613 -1.98 -15.25 26.98
CA SER A 613 -1.40 -16.52 26.53
C SER A 613 -0.10 -16.34 25.73
N GLU A 614 -0.02 -15.35 24.84
CA GLU A 614 1.21 -14.99 24.13
C GLU A 614 2.33 -14.56 25.11
N ALA A 615 1.99 -13.80 26.14
CA ALA A 615 2.94 -13.40 27.18
C ALA A 615 3.41 -14.58 28.06
N GLU A 616 2.56 -15.58 28.30
CA GLU A 616 2.93 -16.81 29.01
C GLU A 616 3.79 -17.74 28.15
N GLU A 617 3.48 -17.90 26.86
CA GLU A 617 4.32 -18.63 25.90
C GLU A 617 5.70 -17.97 25.78
N MET A 618 5.77 -16.65 25.60
CA MET A 618 7.02 -15.91 25.52
C MET A 618 7.83 -15.98 26.81
N ARG A 619 7.19 -16.00 27.99
CA ARG A 619 7.86 -16.30 29.26
C ARG A 619 8.41 -17.72 29.29
N SER A 620 7.64 -18.72 28.87
CA SER A 620 8.10 -20.13 28.84
C SER A 620 9.29 -20.34 27.89
N SER A 621 9.30 -19.62 26.77
CA SER A 621 10.39 -19.56 25.79
C SER A 621 11.65 -18.93 26.40
N LEU A 622 11.50 -17.77 27.06
CA LEU A 622 12.58 -17.10 27.79
C LEU A 622 13.18 -17.99 28.88
N ASP A 623 12.32 -18.64 29.68
CA ASP A 623 12.71 -19.59 30.73
C ASP A 623 13.50 -20.79 30.16
N CYS A 624 13.07 -21.32 29.02
CA CYS A 624 13.76 -22.41 28.34
C CYS A 624 15.14 -21.96 27.79
N SER A 625 15.17 -20.76 27.20
CA SER A 625 16.40 -20.12 26.70
C SER A 625 17.38 -19.82 27.85
N GLU A 626 16.90 -19.35 29.01
CA GLU A 626 17.75 -19.16 30.19
C GLU A 626 18.32 -20.48 30.72
N ARG A 627 17.55 -21.58 30.71
CA ARG A 627 18.05 -22.91 31.12
C ARG A 627 19.14 -23.40 30.16
N ALA A 628 18.93 -23.23 28.85
CA ALA A 628 19.95 -23.51 27.83
C ALA A 628 21.21 -22.65 28.02
N ARG A 629 21.05 -21.34 28.26
CA ARG A 629 22.13 -20.40 28.56
C ARG A 629 22.93 -20.82 29.78
N ARG A 630 22.27 -21.14 30.91
CA ARG A 630 22.92 -21.65 32.13
C ARG A 630 23.68 -22.96 31.90
N THR A 631 23.15 -23.85 31.05
CA THR A 631 23.82 -25.11 30.69
C THR A 631 25.07 -24.86 29.85
N LEU A 632 25.02 -23.94 28.89
CA LEU A 632 26.18 -23.51 28.10
C LEU A 632 27.23 -22.77 28.94
N GLU A 633 26.81 -21.92 29.88
CA GLU A 633 27.69 -21.27 30.86
C GLU A 633 28.43 -22.30 31.72
N SER A 634 27.74 -23.35 32.18
CA SER A 634 28.36 -24.47 32.90
C SER A 634 29.38 -25.22 32.03
N GLN A 635 29.06 -25.51 30.77
CA GLN A 635 29.98 -26.17 29.84
C GLN A 635 31.21 -25.31 29.52
N VAL A 636 31.06 -23.99 29.41
CA VAL A 636 32.17 -23.04 29.26
C VAL A 636 33.01 -22.97 30.54
N HIS A 637 32.39 -23.03 31.73
CA HIS A 637 33.12 -23.09 32.99
C HIS A 637 33.95 -24.37 33.11
N GLU A 638 33.34 -25.53 32.87
CA GLU A 638 34.04 -26.82 32.80
C GLU A 638 35.17 -26.82 31.75
N ALA A 639 34.95 -26.22 30.57
CA ALA A 639 35.97 -26.11 29.54
C ALA A 639 37.16 -25.25 30.00
N ASN A 640 36.89 -24.15 30.71
CA ASN A 640 37.92 -23.30 31.29
C ASN A 640 38.68 -24.00 32.44
N GLU A 641 38.01 -24.78 33.29
CA GLU A 641 38.67 -25.62 34.29
C GLU A 641 39.56 -26.67 33.64
N LYS A 642 39.06 -27.39 32.62
CA LYS A 642 39.83 -28.38 31.85
C LYS A 642 41.04 -27.73 31.18
N ASN A 643 40.90 -26.53 30.60
CA ASN A 643 41.97 -25.79 29.95
C ASN A 643 43.02 -25.26 30.97
N SER A 644 42.57 -24.78 32.13
CA SER A 644 43.43 -24.40 33.26
C SER A 644 44.22 -25.60 33.80
N HIS A 645 43.57 -26.76 33.92
CA HIS A 645 44.21 -28.00 34.35
C HIS A 645 45.24 -28.50 33.32
N LEU A 646 44.92 -28.46 32.02
CA LEU A 646 45.86 -28.76 30.93
C LEU A 646 47.04 -27.78 30.88
N SER A 647 46.81 -26.48 31.08
CA SER A 647 47.87 -25.47 31.18
C SER A 647 48.79 -25.73 32.38
N THR A 648 48.22 -26.17 33.51
CA THR A 648 48.99 -26.56 34.70
C THR A 648 49.81 -27.83 34.46
N GLN A 649 49.25 -28.83 33.78
CA GLN A 649 49.96 -30.03 33.35
C GLN A 649 51.07 -29.69 32.33
N LEU A 650 50.85 -28.74 31.42
CA LEU A 650 51.85 -28.28 30.46
C LEU A 650 53.02 -27.56 31.15
N GLN A 651 52.76 -26.69 32.14
CA GLN A 651 53.81 -26.09 32.96
C GLN A 651 54.60 -27.14 33.74
N SER A 652 53.92 -28.14 34.32
CA SER A 652 54.55 -29.29 34.98
C SER A 652 55.46 -30.05 34.00
N ALA A 653 54.97 -30.42 32.82
CA ALA A 653 55.72 -31.12 31.78
C ALA A 653 56.93 -30.30 31.27
N LEU A 654 56.79 -29.00 31.10
CA LEU A 654 57.90 -28.11 30.74
C LEU A 654 58.96 -28.02 31.85
N SER A 655 58.55 -28.04 33.13
CA SER A 655 59.49 -28.09 34.25
C SER A 655 60.22 -29.44 34.35
N GLY A 656 59.52 -30.53 34.06
CA GLY A 656 60.10 -31.88 33.96
C GLY A 656 61.07 -31.99 32.79
N ARG A 657 60.72 -31.46 31.62
CA ARG A 657 61.61 -31.41 30.45
C ARG A 657 62.90 -30.64 30.76
N ARG A 658 62.80 -29.48 31.42
CA ARG A 658 63.97 -28.68 31.82
C ARG A 658 64.88 -29.42 32.81
N LYS A 659 64.34 -30.25 33.71
CA LYS A 659 65.15 -31.14 34.55
C LYS A 659 65.87 -32.19 33.70
N LEU A 660 65.14 -32.91 32.85
CA LEU A 660 65.72 -33.91 31.95
C LEU A 660 66.77 -33.32 31.00
N GLU A 661 66.63 -32.07 30.57
CA GLU A 661 67.63 -31.35 29.77
C GLU A 661 68.92 -31.06 30.57
N VAL A 662 68.83 -30.79 31.88
CA VAL A 662 69.98 -30.64 32.79
C VAL A 662 70.58 -31.99 33.16
N ASP A 663 69.76 -32.99 33.48
CA ASP A 663 70.18 -34.35 33.81
C ASP A 663 70.90 -35.00 32.60
N MET A 664 70.43 -34.73 31.37
CA MET A 664 71.08 -35.16 30.14
C MET A 664 72.40 -34.41 29.88
N GLN A 665 72.52 -33.13 30.25
CA GLN A 665 73.81 -32.41 30.19
C GLN A 665 74.82 -32.98 31.20
N ALA A 666 74.39 -33.35 32.41
CA ALA A 666 75.24 -34.01 33.39
C ALA A 666 75.71 -35.39 32.89
N LEU A 667 74.78 -36.22 32.40
CA LEU A 667 75.11 -37.52 31.79
C LEU A 667 76.00 -37.40 30.55
N GLN A 668 75.90 -36.31 29.79
CA GLN A 668 76.81 -36.03 28.67
C GLN A 668 78.23 -35.73 29.17
N GLN A 669 78.38 -34.94 30.25
CA GLN A 669 79.68 -34.69 30.88
C GLN A 669 80.27 -35.97 31.48
N GLU A 670 79.49 -36.75 32.24
CA GLU A 670 79.92 -38.07 32.74
C GLU A 670 80.34 -39.02 31.59
N HIS A 671 79.62 -38.99 30.46
CA HIS A 671 79.99 -39.78 29.29
C HIS A 671 81.30 -39.31 28.64
N ASP A 672 81.52 -38.00 28.51
CA ASP A 672 82.75 -37.44 27.96
C ASP A 672 83.96 -37.66 28.90
N GLU A 673 83.76 -37.62 30.21
CA GLU A 673 84.76 -38.01 31.22
C GLU A 673 85.10 -39.50 31.14
N VAL A 674 84.09 -40.39 31.11
CA VAL A 674 84.30 -41.84 30.93
C VAL A 674 84.93 -42.14 29.56
N GLN A 675 84.63 -41.38 28.50
CA GLN A 675 85.35 -41.47 27.23
C GLN A 675 86.81 -41.02 27.36
N ALA A 676 87.11 -39.96 28.11
CA ALA A 676 88.49 -39.52 28.36
C ALA A 676 89.28 -40.57 29.16
N GLU A 677 88.68 -41.16 30.19
CA GLU A 677 89.25 -42.29 30.94
C GLU A 677 89.47 -43.51 30.04
N LEU A 678 88.49 -43.88 29.21
CA LEU A 678 88.60 -44.98 28.27
C LEU A 678 89.71 -44.75 27.23
N ARG A 679 89.84 -43.52 26.70
CA ARG A 679 90.97 -43.13 25.83
C ARG A 679 92.30 -43.27 26.58
N GLY A 680 92.37 -42.83 27.84
CA GLY A 680 93.55 -42.98 28.70
C GLY A 680 93.89 -44.44 29.04
N ALA A 681 92.88 -45.30 29.21
CA ALA A 681 93.04 -46.73 29.42
C ALA A 681 93.50 -47.43 28.13
N VAL A 682 92.96 -47.05 26.97
CA VAL A 682 93.39 -47.54 25.65
C VAL A 682 94.82 -47.08 25.31
N GLU A 683 95.22 -45.86 25.67
CA GLU A 683 96.60 -45.39 25.60
C GLU A 683 97.55 -46.26 26.46
N LYS A 684 97.18 -46.54 27.71
CA LYS A 684 97.95 -47.41 28.61
C LYS A 684 98.01 -48.85 28.08
N ALA A 685 96.90 -49.39 27.58
CA ALA A 685 96.84 -50.73 26.99
C ALA A 685 97.68 -50.83 25.71
N LYS A 686 97.65 -49.80 24.84
CA LYS A 686 98.53 -49.72 23.65
C LYS A 686 100.01 -49.65 24.02
N LYS A 687 100.38 -48.93 25.09
CA LYS A 687 101.77 -48.90 25.59
C LYS A 687 102.21 -50.25 26.13
N ALA A 688 101.40 -50.88 27.00
CA ALA A 688 101.67 -52.24 27.48
C ALA A 688 101.71 -53.27 26.33
N GLN A 689 100.88 -53.12 25.30
CA GLN A 689 100.88 -53.99 24.12
C GLN A 689 102.09 -53.72 23.20
N ALA A 690 102.57 -52.48 23.11
CA ALA A 690 103.82 -52.15 22.41
C ALA A 690 105.06 -52.67 23.16
N GLU A 691 105.06 -52.60 24.50
CA GLU A 691 106.09 -53.22 25.35
C GLU A 691 106.08 -54.74 25.24
N LEU A 692 104.89 -55.38 25.26
CA LEU A 692 104.74 -56.81 25.00
C LEU A 692 105.19 -57.19 23.58
N SER A 693 104.96 -56.32 22.58
CA SER A 693 105.45 -56.50 21.22
C SER A 693 106.98 -56.38 21.14
N ARG A 694 107.58 -55.44 21.86
CA ARG A 694 109.04 -55.28 21.96
C ARG A 694 109.69 -56.48 22.64
N VAL A 695 109.16 -56.92 23.78
CA VAL A 695 109.64 -58.13 24.48
C VAL A 695 109.43 -59.39 23.62
N SER A 696 108.36 -59.46 22.83
CA SER A 696 108.16 -60.53 21.83
C SER A 696 109.21 -60.49 20.71
N GLN A 697 109.61 -59.30 20.24
CA GLN A 697 110.68 -59.15 19.25
C GLN A 697 112.06 -59.46 19.82
N GLU A 698 112.36 -59.03 21.05
CA GLU A 698 113.60 -59.35 21.77
C GLU A 698 113.70 -60.87 22.02
N LEU A 699 112.58 -61.50 22.38
CA LEU A 699 112.48 -62.97 22.46
C LEU A 699 112.68 -63.66 21.11
N CYS A 700 112.15 -63.09 20.00
CA CYS A 700 112.40 -63.62 18.66
C CYS A 700 113.88 -63.52 18.26
N VAL A 701 114.56 -62.39 18.52
CA VAL A 701 115.99 -62.22 18.20
C VAL A 701 116.85 -63.23 18.97
N GLU A 702 116.59 -63.43 20.26
CA GLU A 702 117.34 -64.39 21.07
C GLU A 702 117.02 -65.85 20.70
N GLN A 703 115.78 -66.12 20.28
CA GLN A 703 115.40 -67.40 19.65
C GLN A 703 116.11 -67.62 18.30
N GLU A 704 116.27 -66.59 17.46
CA GLU A 704 117.02 -66.70 16.21
C GLU A 704 118.51 -66.97 16.45
N HIS A 705 119.09 -66.37 17.49
CA HIS A 705 120.46 -66.64 17.92
C HIS A 705 120.63 -68.11 18.36
N CYS A 706 119.69 -68.63 19.17
CA CYS A 706 119.66 -70.05 19.54
C CYS A 706 119.45 -70.99 18.33
N LEU A 707 118.55 -70.61 17.41
CA LEU A 707 118.27 -71.38 16.20
C LEU A 707 119.45 -71.41 15.23
N HIS A 708 120.34 -70.41 15.22
CA HIS A 708 121.56 -70.45 14.41
C HIS A 708 122.51 -71.58 14.86
N VAL A 709 122.72 -71.70 16.18
CA VAL A 709 123.53 -72.79 16.78
C VAL A 709 122.90 -74.16 16.53
N ASP A 710 121.58 -74.26 16.63
CA ASP A 710 120.86 -75.54 16.49
C ASP A 710 120.72 -76.00 15.01
N ARG A 711 120.73 -75.07 14.04
CA ARG A 711 120.79 -75.39 12.59
C ARG A 711 122.07 -76.14 12.21
N LEU A 712 123.22 -75.73 12.76
CA LEU A 712 124.51 -76.40 12.53
C LEU A 712 124.52 -77.85 13.05
N LYS A 713 123.71 -78.16 14.06
CA LYS A 713 123.58 -79.50 14.64
C LYS A 713 122.57 -80.37 13.89
N LYS A 714 121.42 -79.82 13.50
CA LYS A 714 120.33 -80.57 12.84
C LYS A 714 120.59 -80.86 11.35
N SER A 715 121.54 -80.17 10.73
CA SER A 715 122.03 -80.48 9.38
C SER A 715 122.70 -81.86 9.24
N ALA A 716 122.97 -82.57 10.34
CA ALA A 716 123.70 -83.84 10.33
C ALA A 716 122.84 -85.12 10.43
N GLU A 717 121.57 -85.04 10.87
CA GLU A 717 120.82 -86.24 11.31
C GLU A 717 119.43 -86.42 10.68
N ALA A 718 118.79 -85.38 10.12
CA ALA A 718 117.36 -85.39 9.82
C ALA A 718 116.96 -85.44 8.33
N GLN A 719 117.89 -85.54 7.38
CA GLN A 719 117.63 -85.57 5.92
C GLN A 719 116.96 -86.88 5.42
N LEU A 720 116.29 -87.66 6.28
CA LEU A 720 115.84 -89.03 6.00
C LEU A 720 114.43 -89.42 6.50
N LYS A 721 113.68 -88.53 7.17
CA LYS A 721 112.29 -88.80 7.62
C LYS A 721 111.31 -87.65 7.34
N ASP A 722 111.45 -87.09 6.14
CA ASP A 722 110.64 -86.01 5.63
C ASP A 722 109.28 -86.48 5.05
N LEU A 723 108.40 -85.53 4.75
CA LEU A 723 107.18 -85.61 3.92
C LEU A 723 106.01 -86.53 4.34
N SER A 724 106.21 -87.79 4.75
CA SER A 724 105.26 -88.85 4.35
C SER A 724 103.93 -89.06 5.13
N VAL A 725 103.64 -88.36 6.24
CA VAL A 725 102.49 -88.74 7.13
C VAL A 725 101.63 -87.59 7.67
N ARG A 726 102.18 -86.39 7.93
CA ARG A 726 101.50 -85.39 8.77
C ARG A 726 100.66 -84.34 8.04
N LEU A 727 100.52 -84.44 6.71
CA LEU A 727 99.66 -83.54 5.92
C LEU A 727 98.17 -83.93 6.06
N GLU A 728 97.85 -85.22 6.00
CA GLU A 728 96.48 -85.75 5.85
C GLU A 728 95.55 -85.53 7.06
N GLN A 729 96.10 -85.20 8.24
CA GLN A 729 95.31 -85.14 9.49
C GLN A 729 94.78 -83.74 9.84
N ALA A 730 95.14 -82.69 9.09
CA ALA A 730 94.69 -81.31 9.38
C ALA A 730 93.33 -80.95 8.75
N GLU A 731 93.02 -81.49 7.56
CA GLU A 731 91.96 -80.98 6.68
C GLU A 731 90.52 -81.22 7.18
N GLN A 732 90.29 -82.20 8.05
CA GLN A 732 88.93 -82.59 8.46
C GLN A 732 88.25 -81.63 9.46
N SER A 733 88.95 -80.59 9.92
CA SER A 733 88.51 -79.76 11.06
C SER A 733 87.59 -78.56 10.70
N THR A 734 87.62 -78.05 9.46
CA THR A 734 87.06 -76.72 9.12
C THR A 734 85.63 -76.72 8.55
N LEU A 735 85.03 -77.89 8.25
CA LEU A 735 83.85 -77.98 7.36
C LEU A 735 82.45 -77.83 7.99
N LYS A 736 82.31 -77.57 9.30
CA LYS A 736 80.99 -77.65 9.99
C LYS A 736 80.38 -76.32 10.51
N GLY A 737 81.06 -75.19 10.36
CA GLY A 737 80.58 -73.90 10.89
C GLY A 737 79.60 -73.11 10.00
N GLY A 738 79.94 -72.89 8.72
CA GLY A 738 79.37 -71.78 7.95
C GLY A 738 77.87 -71.83 7.60
N ARG A 739 77.29 -73.02 7.39
CA ARG A 739 75.98 -73.17 6.72
C ARG A 739 74.77 -72.58 7.45
N LYS A 740 74.86 -72.28 8.75
CA LYS A 740 73.74 -71.71 9.54
C LYS A 740 73.64 -70.19 9.49
N LEU A 741 74.69 -69.48 9.08
CA LEU A 741 74.68 -68.02 9.04
C LEU A 741 74.10 -67.51 7.71
N THR A 742 74.53 -68.10 6.59
CA THR A 742 74.08 -67.76 5.23
C THR A 742 72.56 -67.79 5.11
N HIS A 743 71.92 -68.86 5.61
CA HIS A 743 70.48 -69.07 5.44
C HIS A 743 69.59 -68.03 6.16
N LYS A 744 70.11 -67.38 7.20
CA LYS A 744 69.41 -66.26 7.88
C LYS A 744 69.58 -64.92 7.15
N LEU A 745 70.66 -64.77 6.37
CA LEU A 745 70.85 -63.61 5.51
C LEU A 745 70.01 -63.76 4.23
N GLU A 746 69.96 -64.96 3.66
CA GLU A 746 69.11 -65.32 2.51
C GLU A 746 67.61 -65.07 2.75
N THR A 747 67.09 -65.30 3.96
CA THR A 747 65.69 -64.99 4.30
C THR A 747 65.47 -63.48 4.39
N LYS A 748 66.35 -62.78 5.10
CA LYS A 748 66.20 -61.34 5.34
C LYS A 748 66.40 -60.47 4.09
N ILE A 749 67.17 -60.95 3.11
CA ILE A 749 67.26 -60.33 1.78
C ILE A 749 65.89 -60.39 1.08
N LYS A 750 65.23 -61.56 1.07
CA LYS A 750 63.92 -61.73 0.41
C LYS A 750 62.79 -60.93 1.05
N GLU A 751 62.83 -60.76 2.37
CA GLU A 751 61.89 -59.89 3.09
C GLU A 751 62.05 -58.43 2.62
N LEU A 752 63.29 -57.93 2.52
CA LEU A 752 63.58 -56.57 2.04
C LEU A 752 63.30 -56.39 0.53
N GLU A 753 63.48 -57.42 -0.30
CA GLU A 753 63.11 -57.41 -1.72
C GLU A 753 61.59 -57.21 -1.90
N VAL A 754 60.76 -57.90 -1.12
CA VAL A 754 59.29 -57.77 -1.16
C VAL A 754 58.81 -56.41 -0.62
N GLU A 755 59.43 -55.89 0.44
CA GLU A 755 59.13 -54.54 0.95
C GLU A 755 59.50 -53.44 -0.08
N LEU A 756 60.61 -53.63 -0.81
CA LEU A 756 61.03 -52.71 -1.87
C LEU A 756 60.06 -52.72 -3.07
N GLU A 757 59.58 -53.89 -3.50
CA GLU A 757 58.55 -53.98 -4.56
C GLU A 757 57.22 -53.34 -4.12
N ALA A 758 56.83 -53.51 -2.85
CA ALA A 758 55.61 -52.91 -2.30
C ALA A 758 55.66 -51.36 -2.27
N GLU A 759 56.81 -50.77 -1.90
CA GLU A 759 56.98 -49.30 -1.98
C GLU A 759 57.12 -48.79 -3.41
N GLN A 760 57.75 -49.54 -4.33
CA GLN A 760 57.75 -49.17 -5.75
C GLN A 760 56.33 -49.15 -6.34
N ALA A 761 55.46 -50.09 -5.94
CA ALA A 761 54.05 -50.09 -6.32
C ALA A 761 53.32 -48.84 -5.82
N ARG A 762 53.45 -48.51 -4.51
CA ARG A 762 52.88 -47.30 -3.88
C ARG A 762 53.39 -46.00 -4.50
N HIS A 763 54.68 -45.93 -4.82
CA HIS A 763 55.27 -44.80 -5.53
C HIS A 763 54.65 -44.64 -6.94
N SER A 764 54.39 -45.74 -7.64
CA SER A 764 53.70 -45.70 -8.94
C SER A 764 52.28 -45.14 -8.84
N GLU A 765 51.56 -45.37 -7.74
CA GLU A 765 50.19 -44.91 -7.54
C GLU A 765 50.12 -43.45 -7.09
N THR A 766 51.01 -43.03 -6.18
CA THR A 766 51.14 -41.63 -5.77
C THR A 766 51.52 -40.74 -6.96
N VAL A 767 52.43 -41.17 -7.84
CA VAL A 767 52.74 -40.45 -9.11
C VAL A 767 51.54 -40.39 -10.07
N LYS A 768 50.72 -41.45 -10.17
CA LYS A 768 49.47 -41.42 -10.97
C LYS A 768 48.43 -40.45 -10.38
N SER A 769 48.34 -40.39 -9.05
CA SER A 769 47.45 -39.45 -8.33
C SER A 769 47.90 -38.00 -8.52
N LEU A 770 49.20 -37.73 -8.34
CA LEU A 770 49.80 -36.41 -8.51
C LEU A 770 49.55 -35.87 -9.92
N ARG A 771 49.74 -36.70 -10.97
CA ARG A 771 49.43 -36.34 -12.37
C ARG A 771 47.95 -36.09 -12.68
N LYS A 772 47.01 -36.61 -11.86
CA LYS A 772 45.58 -36.23 -11.95
C LYS A 772 45.35 -34.86 -11.31
N ASN A 773 45.95 -34.63 -10.14
CA ASN A 773 45.83 -33.37 -9.42
C ASN A 773 46.50 -32.21 -10.18
N GLU A 774 47.63 -32.42 -10.87
CA GLU A 774 48.25 -31.45 -11.77
C GLU A 774 47.35 -31.00 -12.92
N ARG A 775 46.54 -31.91 -13.48
CA ARG A 775 45.58 -31.57 -14.55
C ARG A 775 44.44 -30.73 -13.99
N ARG A 776 43.85 -31.17 -12.87
CA ARG A 776 42.78 -30.44 -12.18
C ARG A 776 43.24 -29.05 -11.70
N LEU A 777 44.49 -28.90 -11.28
CA LEU A 777 45.10 -27.61 -10.95
C LEU A 777 45.18 -26.69 -12.18
N LYS A 778 45.57 -27.22 -13.34
CA LYS A 778 45.63 -26.44 -14.60
C LYS A 778 44.24 -26.06 -15.13
N GLU A 779 43.26 -26.95 -14.97
CA GLU A 779 41.85 -26.66 -15.27
C GLU A 779 41.30 -25.53 -14.38
N LEU A 780 41.55 -25.59 -13.07
CA LEU A 780 41.16 -24.53 -12.12
C LEU A 780 41.89 -23.21 -12.35
N LEU A 781 43.18 -23.24 -12.69
CA LEU A 781 43.96 -22.04 -13.06
C LEU A 781 43.41 -21.39 -14.33
N PHE A 782 43.05 -22.17 -15.35
CA PHE A 782 42.43 -21.66 -16.57
C PHE A 782 41.05 -21.03 -16.29
N GLN A 783 40.24 -21.65 -15.44
CA GLN A 783 38.96 -21.09 -15.00
C GLN A 783 39.14 -19.75 -14.27
N SER A 784 40.05 -19.68 -13.29
CA SER A 784 40.38 -18.45 -12.56
C SER A 784 40.90 -17.34 -13.50
N GLU A 785 41.67 -17.71 -14.52
CA GLU A 785 42.12 -16.79 -15.56
C GLU A 785 40.99 -16.26 -16.44
N GLU A 786 39.97 -17.06 -16.77
CA GLU A 786 38.79 -16.59 -17.51
C GLU A 786 37.85 -15.75 -16.62
N GLU A 787 37.68 -16.13 -15.35
CA GLU A 787 36.92 -15.36 -14.36
C GLU A 787 37.53 -13.97 -14.14
N HIS A 788 38.85 -13.85 -14.00
CA HIS A 788 39.52 -12.54 -13.94
C HIS A 788 39.33 -11.72 -15.24
N LYS A 789 39.38 -12.36 -16.42
CA LYS A 789 39.11 -11.68 -17.70
C LYS A 789 37.64 -11.24 -17.82
N HIS A 790 36.70 -11.94 -17.17
CA HIS A 790 35.29 -11.54 -17.08
C HIS A 790 35.11 -10.37 -16.08
N GLN A 791 35.71 -10.47 -14.90
CA GLN A 791 35.67 -9.46 -13.84
C GLN A 791 36.26 -8.12 -14.31
N ALA A 792 37.36 -8.14 -15.07
CA ALA A 792 37.95 -6.93 -15.67
C ALA A 792 36.98 -6.22 -16.65
N ARG A 793 36.24 -6.98 -17.46
CA ARG A 793 35.22 -6.43 -18.39
C ARG A 793 34.03 -5.83 -17.64
N LEU A 794 33.63 -6.45 -16.52
CA LEU A 794 32.60 -5.89 -15.63
C LEU A 794 33.07 -4.60 -14.97
N GLN A 795 34.32 -4.53 -14.52
CA GLN A 795 34.90 -3.30 -13.96
C GLN A 795 34.94 -2.17 -15.00
N GLU A 796 35.41 -2.43 -16.22
CA GLU A 796 35.35 -1.44 -17.31
C GLU A 796 33.93 -0.94 -17.60
N LEU A 797 32.92 -1.81 -17.50
CA LEU A 797 31.52 -1.43 -17.67
C LEU A 797 31.03 -0.55 -16.52
N VAL A 798 31.37 -0.90 -15.27
CA VAL A 798 31.08 -0.10 -14.07
C VAL A 798 31.73 1.28 -14.17
N ASP A 799 33.01 1.36 -14.55
CA ASP A 799 33.74 2.62 -14.65
C ASP A 799 33.14 3.54 -15.74
N ARG A 800 32.74 2.97 -16.88
CA ARG A 800 32.02 3.69 -17.95
C ARG A 800 30.64 4.20 -17.47
N LEU A 801 29.91 3.41 -16.66
CA LEU A 801 28.63 3.82 -16.09
C LEU A 801 28.80 4.90 -15.00
N GLN A 802 29.80 4.79 -14.13
CA GLN A 802 30.15 5.83 -13.17
C GLN A 802 30.57 7.14 -13.85
N SER A 803 31.32 7.06 -14.95
CA SER A 803 31.67 8.25 -15.75
C SER A 803 30.42 8.92 -16.32
N LYS A 804 29.47 8.15 -16.86
CA LYS A 804 28.17 8.68 -17.34
C LYS A 804 27.35 9.30 -16.21
N MET A 805 27.30 8.64 -15.04
CA MET A 805 26.61 9.17 -13.85
C MET A 805 27.18 10.52 -13.41
N LYS A 806 28.51 10.70 -13.45
CA LYS A 806 29.16 11.98 -13.13
C LYS A 806 28.78 13.09 -14.11
N THR A 807 28.73 12.81 -15.43
CA THR A 807 28.24 13.80 -16.41
C THR A 807 26.76 14.14 -16.22
N TYR A 808 25.90 13.16 -15.91
CA TYR A 808 24.48 13.45 -15.67
C TYR A 808 24.26 14.24 -14.37
N LYS A 809 25.01 13.97 -13.30
CA LYS A 809 24.99 14.82 -12.10
C LYS A 809 25.34 16.27 -12.42
N ARG A 810 26.44 16.50 -13.17
CA ARG A 810 26.84 17.85 -13.56
C ARG A 810 25.79 18.57 -14.41
N GLN A 811 25.08 17.84 -15.28
CA GLN A 811 23.96 18.40 -16.07
C GLN A 811 22.72 18.73 -15.22
N VAL A 812 22.45 17.98 -14.15
CA VAL A 812 21.39 18.32 -13.18
C VAL A 812 21.81 19.53 -12.35
N GLU A 813 23.05 19.58 -11.87
CA GLU A 813 23.62 20.72 -11.14
C GLU A 813 23.57 22.01 -11.98
N GLU A 814 23.99 21.96 -13.25
CA GLU A 814 23.87 23.06 -14.22
C GLU A 814 22.40 23.50 -14.46
N ALA A 815 21.46 22.55 -14.52
CA ALA A 815 20.04 22.85 -14.68
C ALA A 815 19.40 23.45 -13.41
N GLU A 816 19.82 23.01 -12.23
CA GLU A 816 19.39 23.56 -10.94
C GLU A 816 19.93 24.98 -10.72
N GLU A 817 21.18 25.27 -11.10
CA GLU A 817 21.71 26.65 -11.10
C GLU A 817 20.91 27.55 -12.05
N GLN A 818 20.65 27.08 -13.27
CA GLN A 818 19.84 27.80 -14.27
C GLN A 818 18.40 28.07 -13.77
N ALA A 819 17.79 27.09 -13.09
CA ALA A 819 16.47 27.22 -12.47
C ALA A 819 16.48 28.23 -11.30
N ASN A 820 17.48 28.16 -10.42
CA ASN A 820 17.64 29.09 -9.30
C ASN A 820 17.91 30.53 -9.77
N MET A 821 18.69 30.72 -10.83
CA MET A 821 18.87 32.02 -11.48
C MET A 821 17.55 32.58 -12.01
N ASN A 822 16.70 31.75 -12.62
CA ASN A 822 15.39 32.17 -13.11
C ASN A 822 14.40 32.42 -11.97
N LEU A 823 14.43 31.64 -10.88
CA LEU A 823 13.64 31.89 -9.68
C LEU A 823 14.05 33.20 -8.99
N SER A 824 15.34 33.55 -9.01
CA SER A 824 15.86 34.83 -8.51
C SER A 824 15.39 36.01 -9.35
N LYS A 825 15.38 35.88 -10.69
CA LYS A 825 14.77 36.88 -11.59
C LYS A 825 13.26 37.01 -11.34
N TYR A 826 12.54 35.91 -11.18
CA TYR A 826 11.11 35.92 -10.89
C TYR A 826 10.80 36.65 -9.58
N ARG A 827 11.54 36.36 -8.50
CA ARG A 827 11.40 37.07 -7.21
C ARG A 827 11.66 38.58 -7.33
N LYS A 828 12.61 39.01 -8.17
CA LYS A 828 12.80 40.44 -8.47
C LYS A 828 11.63 41.05 -9.23
N MET A 829 11.14 40.38 -10.27
CA MET A 829 9.96 40.84 -11.04
C MET A 829 8.70 40.94 -10.17
N VAL A 830 8.48 40.00 -9.25
CA VAL A 830 7.41 40.08 -8.25
C VAL A 830 7.62 41.30 -7.35
N HIS A 831 8.82 41.52 -6.83
CA HIS A 831 9.07 42.68 -5.97
C HIS A 831 8.94 44.02 -6.71
N GLU A 832 9.29 44.08 -8.00
CA GLU A 832 9.06 45.25 -8.86
C GLU A 832 7.57 45.46 -9.17
N LEU A 833 6.76 44.39 -9.20
CA LEU A 833 5.30 44.43 -9.26
C LEU A 833 4.69 44.91 -7.93
N ASP A 834 5.09 44.35 -6.78
CA ASP A 834 4.67 44.79 -5.44
C ASP A 834 4.89 46.31 -5.29
N ASN A 835 6.09 46.78 -5.65
CA ASN A 835 6.45 48.20 -5.64
C ASN A 835 5.67 49.03 -6.66
N ALA A 836 5.09 48.44 -7.71
CA ALA A 836 4.18 49.13 -8.64
C ALA A 836 2.75 49.17 -8.12
N GLU A 837 2.28 48.11 -7.46
CA GLU A 837 0.97 48.03 -6.83
C GLU A 837 0.87 48.97 -5.62
N GLU A 838 1.88 49.04 -4.74
CA GLU A 838 1.92 50.05 -3.66
C GLU A 838 1.85 51.49 -4.19
N ARG A 839 2.48 51.77 -5.35
CA ARG A 839 2.39 53.08 -6.03
C ARG A 839 1.00 53.31 -6.64
N ALA A 840 0.35 52.27 -7.14
CA ALA A 840 -1.03 52.34 -7.62
C ALA A 840 -1.99 52.60 -6.46
N ASP A 841 -1.87 51.91 -5.33
CA ASP A 841 -2.66 52.11 -4.11
C ASP A 841 -2.46 53.51 -3.49
N LEU A 842 -1.24 54.05 -3.54
CA LEU A 842 -1.00 55.45 -3.17
C LEU A 842 -1.71 56.42 -4.12
N ALA A 843 -1.77 56.14 -5.43
CA ALA A 843 -2.53 56.92 -6.40
C ALA A 843 -4.06 56.77 -6.22
N GLU A 844 -4.56 55.55 -6.01
CA GLU A 844 -5.96 55.23 -5.73
C GLU A 844 -6.43 55.87 -4.42
N SER A 845 -5.64 55.80 -3.34
CA SER A 845 -5.99 56.41 -2.06
C SER A 845 -5.97 57.94 -2.11
N THR A 846 -5.09 58.55 -2.92
CA THR A 846 -5.09 60.01 -3.14
C THR A 846 -6.22 60.45 -4.05
N LEU A 847 -6.54 59.72 -5.12
CA LEU A 847 -7.75 59.92 -5.93
C LEU A 847 -9.02 59.76 -5.08
N THR A 848 -9.06 58.80 -4.16
CA THR A 848 -10.18 58.58 -3.24
C THR A 848 -10.31 59.72 -2.22
N LYS A 849 -9.20 60.25 -1.70
CA LYS A 849 -9.16 61.48 -0.88
C LYS A 849 -9.59 62.73 -1.66
N ILE A 850 -9.41 62.77 -2.98
CA ILE A 850 -9.90 63.86 -3.85
C ILE A 850 -11.40 63.68 -4.16
N ARG A 851 -11.86 62.45 -4.42
CA ARG A 851 -13.28 62.10 -4.64
C ARG A 851 -14.11 62.40 -3.39
N SER A 852 -13.63 62.06 -2.19
CA SER A 852 -14.31 62.42 -0.93
C SER A 852 -14.34 63.93 -0.68
N LYS A 853 -13.24 64.65 -0.97
CA LYS A 853 -13.21 66.13 -0.89
C LYS A 853 -14.14 66.84 -1.89
N ARG A 854 -14.58 66.20 -2.98
CA ARG A 854 -15.54 66.80 -3.93
C ARG A 854 -17.01 66.51 -3.60
N ARG A 855 -17.33 65.61 -2.67
CA ARG A 855 -18.72 65.26 -2.32
C ARG A 855 -19.29 66.21 -1.25
N GLY A 856 -19.19 67.52 -1.48
CA GLY A 856 -19.45 68.55 -0.45
C GLY A 856 -19.75 69.96 -0.96
N SER A 857 -20.34 70.13 -2.15
CA SER A 857 -20.86 71.45 -2.58
C SER A 857 -21.88 71.41 -3.71
N PHE A 858 -22.87 72.31 -3.58
CA PHE A 858 -23.85 72.77 -4.59
C PHE A 858 -24.92 71.79 -5.12
N SER A 859 -25.96 72.40 -5.72
CA SER A 859 -27.33 71.86 -5.78
C SER A 859 -28.15 72.47 -6.93
N LYS A 860 -29.30 71.84 -7.24
CA LYS A 860 -30.41 72.30 -8.11
C LYS A 860 -30.07 72.72 -9.56
N GLY A 861 -30.60 71.98 -10.54
CA GLY A 861 -30.67 72.38 -11.96
C GLY A 861 -31.76 71.61 -12.71
N TYR A 862 -32.56 72.30 -13.54
CA TYR A 862 -33.77 71.78 -14.20
C TYR A 862 -33.51 71.18 -15.60
N SER A 863 -34.27 70.11 -15.91
CA SER A 863 -35.03 69.88 -17.16
C SER A 863 -34.36 69.64 -18.54
N SER A 864 -34.94 68.65 -19.25
CA SER A 864 -35.10 68.52 -20.72
C SER A 864 -33.88 68.24 -21.62
N GLY A 865 -34.12 67.54 -22.74
CA GLY A 865 -33.22 67.56 -23.92
C GLY A 865 -33.06 66.22 -24.65
N TYR A 866 -33.70 66.07 -25.82
CA TYR A 866 -33.57 64.93 -26.75
C TYR A 866 -32.23 64.90 -27.53
N SER A 867 -31.89 63.69 -28.02
CA SER A 867 -31.13 63.39 -29.26
C SER A 867 -29.58 63.43 -29.33
N THR A 868 -29.08 62.40 -30.02
CA THR A 868 -27.77 62.17 -30.68
C THR A 868 -27.55 63.11 -31.90
N PRO A 869 -26.34 63.25 -32.55
CA PRO A 869 -25.40 62.15 -32.92
C PRO A 869 -23.86 62.48 -32.99
N TYR A 870 -23.11 61.50 -33.55
CA TYR A 870 -21.75 61.48 -34.19
C TYR A 870 -21.22 62.75 -34.91
N PRO A 871 -19.94 62.83 -35.41
CA PRO A 871 -18.73 61.96 -35.31
C PRO A 871 -17.38 62.74 -35.05
N GLY A 872 -16.20 62.09 -35.17
CA GLY A 872 -15.06 62.74 -35.88
C GLY A 872 -13.60 62.66 -35.34
N LEU A 873 -12.76 61.89 -36.05
CA LEU A 873 -11.28 61.84 -36.22
C LEU A 873 -10.29 62.91 -35.65
N MET A 874 -9.03 62.44 -35.54
CA MET A 874 -7.73 63.13 -35.77
C MET A 874 -7.15 64.14 -34.75
N ARG A 875 -5.99 63.78 -34.16
CA ARG A 875 -4.64 64.24 -34.64
C ARG A 875 -3.46 63.55 -33.92
N SER A 876 -2.25 63.73 -34.46
CA SER A 876 -0.98 63.17 -33.97
C SER A 876 0.18 64.20 -34.00
N ASN A 877 1.36 63.76 -33.56
CA ASN A 877 2.73 64.31 -33.76
C ASN A 877 3.23 65.50 -32.91
N SER A 878 4.22 65.18 -32.05
CA SER A 878 5.55 65.84 -31.93
C SER A 878 6.45 64.90 -31.08
N SER A 879 7.56 64.30 -31.57
CA SER A 879 8.88 64.84 -32.02
C SER A 879 9.82 65.20 -30.84
N VAL A 880 11.15 65.00 -30.87
CA VAL A 880 12.08 64.64 -31.97
C VAL A 880 13.45 64.11 -31.47
N CYS A 881 14.20 63.37 -32.33
CA CYS A 881 15.66 63.16 -32.52
C CYS A 881 16.71 63.39 -31.37
N SER A 882 17.88 62.72 -31.36
CA SER A 882 18.90 62.75 -32.44
C SER A 882 19.98 61.64 -32.43
N GLU A 883 20.63 61.52 -33.59
CA GLU A 883 21.79 60.66 -33.95
C GLU A 883 23.14 61.40 -33.66
N GLY A 884 24.36 60.87 -33.84
CA GLY A 884 24.79 59.61 -34.49
C GLY A 884 26.28 59.23 -34.25
N PRO A 885 27.13 59.00 -35.29
CA PRO A 885 27.77 57.68 -35.44
C PRO A 885 29.32 57.66 -35.56
N GLY A 886 29.90 56.44 -35.58
CA GLY A 886 31.30 56.18 -35.97
C GLY A 886 31.63 54.68 -36.12
N GLU A 887 32.38 54.30 -37.16
CA GLU A 887 32.72 52.90 -37.51
C GLU A 887 34.08 52.42 -36.93
N LYS A 888 34.26 51.10 -36.72
CA LYS A 888 35.35 50.29 -37.33
C LYS A 888 35.38 48.79 -36.94
N SER A 889 35.80 47.99 -37.93
CA SER A 889 36.51 46.68 -37.88
C SER A 889 35.91 45.46 -37.11
N LEU A 890 35.68 44.41 -37.90
CA LEU A 890 35.73 42.96 -37.61
C LEU A 890 37.11 42.50 -37.07
N PRO A 891 37.33 41.24 -36.59
CA PRO A 891 36.56 40.01 -36.89
C PRO A 891 36.27 39.04 -35.71
N ASP A 892 35.69 37.88 -36.07
CA ASP A 892 35.62 36.57 -35.39
C ASP A 892 35.19 36.54 -33.90
N ASP A 893 34.13 35.81 -33.53
CA ASP A 893 34.17 34.35 -33.53
C ASP A 893 32.79 33.63 -33.56
N SER A 894 32.83 32.31 -33.80
CA SER A 894 31.86 31.24 -33.50
C SER A 894 30.32 31.39 -33.70
N GLU A 895 29.85 30.62 -34.70
CA GLU A 895 28.74 29.63 -34.60
C GLU A 895 27.28 30.03 -34.24
N SER A 896 26.48 30.15 -35.31
CA SER A 896 25.36 29.21 -35.57
C SER A 896 24.38 28.87 -34.43
N ILE A 897 23.38 29.73 -34.22
CA ILE A 897 22.10 29.31 -33.59
C ILE A 897 21.34 28.40 -34.58
N SER A 898 21.56 27.09 -34.48
CA SER A 898 20.79 26.07 -35.22
C SER A 898 19.62 25.56 -34.38
N SER A 899 18.47 25.35 -35.02
CA SER A 899 17.20 25.06 -34.35
C SER A 899 17.21 23.75 -33.54
N LEU A 900 16.78 23.79 -32.29
CA LEU A 900 16.73 22.63 -31.36
C LEU A 900 15.59 21.61 -31.67
N ILE A 901 15.06 21.59 -32.88
CA ILE A 901 13.83 20.87 -33.27
C ILE A 901 14.09 19.47 -33.87
N PRO A 902 15.11 19.24 -34.74
CA PRO A 902 15.33 17.92 -35.37
C PRO A 902 15.78 16.80 -34.41
N ALA A 903 16.32 17.16 -33.24
CA ALA A 903 16.90 16.19 -32.30
C ALA A 903 15.82 15.30 -31.63
N TYR A 904 14.67 15.89 -31.27
CA TYR A 904 13.62 15.19 -30.51
C TYR A 904 12.93 14.09 -31.34
N LEU A 905 12.74 14.32 -32.65
CA LEU A 905 12.09 13.38 -33.56
C LEU A 905 12.97 12.13 -33.83
N ASN A 906 14.28 12.30 -33.99
CA ASN A 906 15.20 11.17 -34.19
C ASN A 906 15.30 10.23 -32.97
N SER A 907 15.08 10.75 -31.75
CA SER A 907 15.09 9.90 -30.54
C SER A 907 13.80 9.08 -30.39
N LEU A 908 12.67 9.58 -30.89
CA LEU A 908 11.38 8.87 -30.88
C LEU A 908 11.36 7.73 -31.91
N GLN A 909 11.86 7.97 -33.13
CA GLN A 909 11.86 6.98 -34.20
C GLN A 909 12.73 5.74 -33.91
N LYS A 910 13.67 5.83 -32.95
CA LYS A 910 14.52 4.72 -32.52
C LYS A 910 13.99 3.93 -31.31
N LEU A 911 12.85 4.31 -30.76
CA LEU A 911 12.16 3.62 -29.65
C LEU A 911 10.88 2.88 -30.11
N MET A 912 10.76 2.64 -31.43
CA MET A 912 9.60 1.97 -32.06
C MET A 912 10.02 0.83 -33.03
N ILE A 913 11.27 0.37 -32.95
CA ILE A 913 11.86 -0.61 -33.88
C ILE A 913 12.64 -1.73 -33.13
N ASP A 914 13.14 -1.44 -31.93
CA ASP A 914 13.57 -2.42 -30.92
C ASP A 914 12.44 -2.60 -29.88
#